data_AF-A0A7X6KS33-F1
#
_entry.id   AF-A0A7X6KS33-F1
#
_cell.length_a   1.000
_cell.length_b   1.000
_cell.length_c   1.000
_cell.angle_alpha   90.00
_cell.angle_beta   90.00
_cell.angle_gamma   90.00
#
_symmetry.space_group_name_H-M   'P 1'
#
loop_
_entity.id
_entity.type
_entity.pdbx_description
1 polymer ?
#
loop_
_entity_poly.entity_id
_entity_poly.type
_entity_poly.pdbx_seq_one_letter_code
_entity_poly.pdbx_strand_id
1 'polypeptide(L)'
;MFAVWRALAGRYAFRAGLKAGALTVSLEPNASSYFDQYLDEIIYFFEVSKTSVVLIEDVDRFDDAVVFDTLRALNTLVNGSGQVGRRVVFVYAIRDSVLGRIGATADEAREHAGSAGSGDLPPATPRTPAHLAHELNRANRAKHFDVIIPIVPFATADNSHDLMLDVMAPHMSHSEHESGISPALIRLAARHVADMRTLWSIRNEFEVHYDRLVTSAEHPMPEITHDIVFSLVLLRVTSPEAYEHIRLATSPLDTLARRWLKLVEHNLNVQTRTLTALSAQLENGRSLHGRAELAGKKLKALRPELLELAQGFEANTVAFTGPLTGDDLADLSGWQQIANGARLTVQLSVAGRYGRTSNAQLGRKMLARMIGMSIDPQGWQDADLDDLGAKIDKTREEIAFLRHHTWKQLYARDDLTIAPEGSESADTSTPISFRGLVDAYAPTTMVRELIAQGYLPRHFARYASMFYGKDVGLNAAEYIARAIEPGAPIVEYELSERDVRQILRDQKADSDDNHLFDEPAIYNLDIVRHLVEHRRGAAERVAKRLADRWGAQEQTFVERFFEREPRDVAGQLATLMAPTWKQALRYTSVEAPVTPQGRLNLVDAVLGAISGDERDDLDPEVAAYMSDHYGDLRAVTHPANGQRAAVVMATFAAADATIDDLSRLNEIAFEAAIQTSIYPISATNLSTLGGADRVALDVLYSEPSTRAVYEHAVNHLAIYLQALVDLNPAGTPIADPDLFAEILNDIAAKLPAALLDQLVGATSNSCRVPDLQRTKTETWPAIVTHWRTDPTFDNVQRYIAVHDVDDRLGAFLAARERITTPDPVPQPDRLKLTFAILAARDTIADPTVRVALTASVAPGLIPIGQLGPADANLVGQLLAASLLADEPATFDPDLLDQWEHFEPAVAASDKFGEFADTSILPTRHLASVLNSKVIPETTKAALVEKLESLVTPATAGEATTIADALAARHDRLDLARLQALNEAGASTPSLVRALVVQGDGLPLEDLRELLLLMGGDYARVSAGHRGGTVRFTPDRDHEILLSRLEGVTHGGAKEVSTKTYGTNLEATLRQPTA
;
A
#
# COMPACT_ATOMS: atom_id res chain seq x y z
N MET A 1 87.12 12.90 13.44
CA MET A 1 87.44 14.34 13.60
C MET A 1 87.88 14.73 15.02
N PHE A 2 87.57 13.93 16.06
CA PHE A 2 87.93 14.23 17.47
C PHE A 2 89.43 14.12 17.83
N ALA A 3 90.21 13.32 17.10
CA ALA A 3 91.63 13.11 17.42
C ALA A 3 92.56 14.26 16.96
N VAL A 4 92.22 14.93 15.85
CA VAL A 4 93.01 16.07 15.32
C VAL A 4 92.75 17.34 16.13
N TRP A 5 91.54 17.50 16.66
CA TRP A 5 91.14 18.67 17.46
C TRP A 5 91.92 18.78 18.79
N ARG A 6 92.28 17.64 19.41
CA ARG A 6 93.08 17.61 20.63
C ARG A 6 94.55 18.00 20.43
N ALA A 7 95.09 17.88 19.21
CA ALA A 7 96.49 18.21 18.91
C ALA A 7 96.72 19.73 18.70
N LEU A 8 95.67 20.50 18.40
CA LEU A 8 95.74 21.94 18.15
C LEU A 8 95.20 22.81 19.31
N ALA A 9 94.64 22.19 20.36
CA ALA A 9 94.02 22.85 21.51
C ALA A 9 95.04 23.41 22.52
N GLY A 10 96.09 24.06 22.04
CA GLY A 10 97.15 24.64 22.84
C GLY A 10 97.48 26.07 22.43
N ARG A 11 96.47 26.94 22.27
CA ARG A 11 96.49 28.42 22.51
C ARG A 11 95.30 29.10 21.81
N TYR A 12 94.41 29.67 22.64
CA TYR A 12 93.35 30.66 22.37
C TYR A 12 92.54 30.54 21.06
N ALA A 13 91.36 29.92 21.14
CA ALA A 13 90.29 30.13 20.18
C ALA A 13 89.25 31.09 20.79
N PHE A 14 89.16 32.31 20.27
CA PHE A 14 88.13 33.28 20.64
C PHE A 14 86.94 33.10 19.69
N ARG A 15 85.74 32.92 20.24
CA ARG A 15 84.48 32.76 19.48
C ARG A 15 83.72 34.08 19.55
N ALA A 16 83.89 34.96 18.55
CA ALA A 16 83.08 36.16 18.41
C ALA A 16 81.81 35.83 17.62
N GLY A 17 80.71 35.54 18.31
CA GLY A 17 79.39 35.43 17.70
C GLY A 17 78.75 36.81 17.57
N LEU A 18 78.83 37.44 16.40
CA LEU A 18 77.94 38.55 16.06
C LEU A 18 76.54 37.98 15.76
N LYS A 19 75.61 38.13 16.71
CA LYS A 19 74.17 38.09 16.40
C LYS A 19 73.82 39.42 15.74
N ALA A 20 73.72 39.45 14.41
CA ALA A 20 73.15 40.57 13.67
C ALA A 20 71.86 40.11 12.99
N GLY A 21 70.75 40.78 13.31
CA GLY A 21 69.51 40.70 12.55
C GLY A 21 69.68 41.30 11.16
N ALA A 22 68.74 40.94 10.28
CA ALA A 22 68.61 41.35 8.88
C ALA A 22 69.36 42.62 8.45
N LEU A 23 70.45 42.43 7.72
CA LEU A 23 71.06 43.44 6.85
C LEU A 23 71.43 42.72 5.55
N THR A 24 70.52 42.78 4.58
CA THR A 24 70.78 42.38 3.19
C THR A 24 71.78 43.35 2.60
N VAL A 25 73.04 42.93 2.49
CA VAL A 25 74.07 43.65 1.73
C VAL A 25 73.99 43.15 0.29
N SER A 26 73.34 43.92 -0.58
CA SER A 26 73.41 43.73 -2.02
C SER A 26 74.77 44.25 -2.50
N LEU A 27 75.64 43.36 -2.98
CA LEU A 27 76.90 43.74 -3.63
C LEU A 27 76.59 44.19 -5.06
N GLU A 28 76.36 45.50 -5.26
CA GLU A 28 76.40 46.08 -6.60
C GLU A 28 77.85 46.20 -7.10
N PRO A 29 78.14 45.98 -8.40
CA PRO A 29 79.50 45.74 -8.88
C PRO A 29 80.45 46.96 -8.91
N ASN A 30 80.06 48.15 -8.42
CA ASN A 30 80.77 49.41 -8.71
C ASN A 30 80.96 50.36 -7.50
N ALA A 31 81.22 49.84 -6.31
CA ALA A 31 81.71 50.65 -5.18
C ALA A 31 82.93 49.97 -4.54
N SER A 32 83.94 50.76 -4.16
CA SER A 32 85.17 50.32 -3.46
C SER A 32 84.87 49.25 -2.40
N SER A 33 85.55 48.11 -2.50
CA SER A 33 85.28 46.89 -1.73
C SER A 33 85.09 47.19 -0.23
N TYR A 34 84.06 46.59 0.40
CA TYR A 34 83.84 46.68 1.85
C TYR A 34 85.10 46.32 2.66
N PHE A 35 85.95 45.44 2.13
CA PHE A 35 87.24 45.10 2.75
C PHE A 35 88.29 46.20 2.66
N ASP A 36 88.25 47.06 1.64
CA ASP A 36 89.17 48.19 1.52
C ASP A 36 88.87 49.27 2.56
N GLN A 37 87.59 49.43 2.95
CA GLN A 37 87.17 50.39 3.97
C GLN A 37 87.64 50.04 5.39
N TYR A 38 87.82 48.75 5.68
CA TYR A 38 88.20 48.24 7.01
C TYR A 38 89.52 47.46 7.00
N LEU A 39 90.33 47.63 5.94
CA LEU A 39 91.53 46.82 5.73
C LEU A 39 92.55 47.03 6.86
N ASP A 40 92.71 48.27 7.31
CA ASP A 40 93.62 48.65 8.39
C ASP A 40 93.21 48.00 9.72
N GLU A 41 91.91 47.99 10.05
CA GLU A 41 91.37 47.33 11.24
C GLU A 41 91.52 45.81 11.16
N ILE A 42 91.33 45.22 9.98
CA ILE A 42 91.50 43.77 9.77
C ILE A 42 92.98 43.39 9.92
N ILE A 43 93.91 44.15 9.33
CA ILE A 43 95.35 43.93 9.48
C ILE A 43 95.77 44.09 10.95
N TYR A 44 95.32 45.15 11.62
CA TYR A 44 95.58 45.37 13.04
C TYR A 44 95.03 44.23 13.92
N PHE A 45 93.83 43.72 13.60
CA PHE A 45 93.26 42.56 14.27
C PHE A 45 94.18 41.33 14.16
N PHE A 46 94.73 41.06 12.98
CA PHE A 46 95.70 39.96 12.83
C PHE A 46 97.01 40.28 13.55
N GLU A 47 97.53 41.50 13.52
CA GLU A 47 98.75 41.85 14.28
C GLU A 47 98.60 41.55 15.78
N VAL A 48 97.52 42.03 16.41
CA VAL A 48 97.28 41.91 17.86
C VAL A 48 96.88 40.49 18.27
N SER A 49 95.95 39.86 17.53
CA SER A 49 95.36 38.58 17.95
C SER A 49 96.32 37.39 17.85
N LYS A 50 97.42 37.53 17.10
CA LYS A 50 98.35 36.44 16.75
C LYS A 50 97.68 35.24 16.05
N THR A 51 96.46 35.42 15.54
CA THR A 51 95.70 34.39 14.81
C THR A 51 96.45 33.97 13.54
N SER A 52 96.62 32.67 13.34
CA SER A 52 97.35 32.12 12.17
C SER A 52 96.46 31.25 11.28
N VAL A 53 95.26 30.89 11.75
CA VAL A 53 94.28 30.11 11.01
C VAL A 53 92.92 30.76 11.19
N VAL A 54 92.24 31.01 10.08
CA VAL A 54 90.87 31.53 10.05
C VAL A 54 89.99 30.43 9.47
N LEU A 55 89.03 29.94 10.24
CA LEU A 55 88.05 28.96 9.77
C LEU A 55 86.77 29.70 9.37
N ILE A 56 86.36 29.51 8.12
CA ILE A 56 85.16 30.14 7.54
C ILE A 56 84.19 29.02 7.17
N GLU A 57 83.02 29.01 7.81
CA GLU A 57 81.95 28.01 7.62
C GLU A 57 80.72 28.64 6.96
N ASP A 58 79.89 27.82 6.31
CA ASP A 58 78.56 28.17 5.76
C ASP A 58 78.58 29.23 4.62
N VAL A 59 79.71 29.39 3.93
CA VAL A 59 79.84 30.30 2.76
C VAL A 59 79.09 29.77 1.54
N ASP A 60 78.86 28.47 1.46
CA ASP A 60 78.09 27.80 0.41
C ASP A 60 76.60 28.20 0.38
N ARG A 61 76.07 28.86 1.42
CA ARG A 61 74.68 29.34 1.45
C ARG A 61 74.37 30.46 0.44
N PHE A 62 75.38 31.21 0.00
CA PHE A 62 75.20 32.33 -0.92
C PHE A 62 75.18 31.92 -2.39
N ASP A 63 75.57 30.67 -2.69
CA ASP A 63 75.66 30.07 -4.03
C ASP A 63 76.32 30.97 -5.10
N ASP A 64 77.21 31.88 -4.65
CA ASP A 64 77.88 32.90 -5.45
C ASP A 64 79.40 32.69 -5.40
N ALA A 65 80.00 32.43 -6.56
CA ALA A 65 81.43 32.22 -6.70
C ALA A 65 82.26 33.47 -6.38
N VAL A 66 81.69 34.68 -6.49
CA VAL A 66 82.38 35.97 -6.27
C VAL A 66 82.82 36.15 -4.81
N VAL A 67 82.13 35.50 -3.87
CA VAL A 67 82.49 35.53 -2.45
C VAL A 67 83.85 34.85 -2.19
N PHE A 68 84.20 33.82 -2.95
CA PHE A 68 85.49 33.15 -2.80
C PHE A 68 86.65 33.98 -3.34
N ASP A 69 86.44 34.70 -4.44
CA ASP A 69 87.45 35.60 -5.02
C ASP A 69 87.75 36.78 -4.10
N THR A 70 86.72 37.37 -3.48
CA THR A 70 86.88 38.47 -2.52
C THR A 70 87.59 38.02 -1.23
N LEU A 71 87.23 36.84 -0.67
CA LEU A 71 87.93 36.29 0.51
C LEU A 71 89.37 35.88 0.20
N ARG A 72 89.66 35.41 -1.02
CA ARG A 72 91.02 35.12 -1.47
C ARG A 72 91.85 36.41 -1.60
N ALA A 73 91.27 37.46 -2.17
CA ALA A 73 91.91 38.77 -2.24
C ALA A 73 92.28 39.28 -0.84
N LEU A 74 91.35 39.16 0.13
CA LEU A 74 91.63 39.50 1.53
C LEU A 74 92.76 38.66 2.14
N ASN A 75 92.73 37.33 1.98
CA ASN A 75 93.80 36.46 2.49
C ASN A 75 95.16 36.82 1.89
N THR A 76 95.18 37.20 0.60
CA THR A 76 96.39 37.67 -0.09
C THR A 76 96.88 39.00 0.49
N LEU A 77 95.98 39.96 0.75
CA LEU A 77 96.32 41.25 1.35
C LEU A 77 96.83 41.10 2.78
N VAL A 78 96.21 40.25 3.60
CA VAL A 78 96.64 39.98 4.98
C VAL A 78 98.04 39.35 5.01
N ASN A 79 98.34 38.41 4.11
CA ASN A 79 99.66 37.77 4.02
C ASN A 79 100.71 38.63 3.31
N GLY A 80 100.29 39.61 2.50
CA GLY A 80 101.17 40.55 1.82
C GLY A 80 101.57 41.76 2.67
N SER A 81 100.88 42.01 3.79
CA SER A 81 101.20 43.11 4.68
C SER A 81 102.43 42.80 5.55
N GLY A 82 103.44 43.68 5.52
CA GLY A 82 104.67 43.50 6.31
C GLY A 82 104.46 43.58 7.83
N GLN A 83 103.29 44.04 8.28
CA GLN A 83 102.94 44.26 9.69
C GLN A 83 102.53 42.97 10.43
N VAL A 84 101.91 42.00 9.74
CA VAL A 84 101.44 40.75 10.37
C VAL A 84 102.61 39.78 10.62
N GLY A 85 103.63 39.82 9.77
CA GLY A 85 104.93 39.13 9.95
C GLY A 85 104.88 37.60 9.99
N ARG A 86 103.73 36.98 9.68
CA ARG A 86 103.52 35.52 9.71
C ARG A 86 102.44 35.10 8.71
N ARG A 87 102.49 33.83 8.29
CA ARG A 87 101.49 33.27 7.37
C ARG A 87 100.15 33.03 8.08
N VAL A 88 99.09 33.62 7.57
CA VAL A 88 97.70 33.37 7.95
C VAL A 88 97.05 32.46 6.92
N VAL A 89 96.39 31.39 7.35
CA VAL A 89 95.74 30.41 6.47
C VAL A 89 94.23 30.50 6.64
N PHE A 90 93.51 30.75 5.53
CA PHE A 90 92.05 30.69 5.52
C PHE A 90 91.63 29.27 5.15
N VAL A 91 90.81 28.66 6.00
CA VAL A 91 90.25 27.32 5.83
C VAL A 91 88.76 27.48 5.58
N TYR A 92 88.29 27.00 4.43
CA TYR A 92 86.89 27.09 4.03
C TYR A 92 86.21 25.73 4.21
N ALA A 93 85.13 25.69 4.97
CA ALA A 93 84.24 24.53 5.03
C ALA A 93 83.11 24.72 4.02
N ILE A 94 83.17 23.98 2.90
CA ILE A 94 82.23 24.09 1.78
C ILE A 94 81.77 22.71 1.29
N ARG A 95 80.58 22.64 0.67
CA ARG A 95 80.07 21.43 0.01
C ARG A 95 80.82 21.14 -1.30
N ASP A 96 80.98 19.85 -1.62
CA ASP A 96 81.68 19.37 -2.82
C ASP A 96 81.00 19.85 -4.13
N SER A 97 79.67 20.07 -4.09
CA SER A 97 78.89 20.59 -5.21
C SER A 97 79.23 22.03 -5.62
N VAL A 98 79.74 22.85 -4.68
CA VAL A 98 80.07 24.26 -4.93
C VAL A 98 81.42 24.40 -5.63
N LEU A 99 82.33 23.43 -5.46
CA LEU A 99 83.67 23.45 -6.05
C LEU A 99 83.67 23.49 -7.59
N GLY A 100 82.64 22.94 -8.24
CA GLY A 100 82.50 22.93 -9.70
C GLY A 100 82.15 24.28 -10.32
N ARG A 101 81.67 25.25 -9.51
CA ARG A 101 81.18 26.57 -9.97
C ARG A 101 82.21 27.70 -9.81
N ILE A 102 83.33 27.43 -9.15
CA ILE A 102 84.35 28.44 -8.81
C ILE A 102 85.27 28.66 -10.02
N GLY A 103 85.23 29.87 -10.59
CA GLY A 103 86.05 30.29 -11.74
C GLY A 103 85.38 30.22 -13.12
N ALA A 104 84.07 29.97 -13.20
CA ALA A 104 83.29 30.10 -14.44
C ALA A 104 83.02 31.58 -14.75
N THR A 105 83.11 31.99 -16.01
CA THR A 105 82.78 33.38 -16.41
C THR A 105 81.26 33.60 -16.34
N ALA A 106 80.83 34.86 -16.19
CA ALA A 106 79.42 35.22 -16.05
C ALA A 106 78.50 34.71 -17.18
N ASP A 107 79.05 34.36 -18.35
CA ASP A 107 78.31 33.80 -19.47
C ASP A 107 78.04 32.28 -19.31
N GLU A 108 78.91 31.52 -18.63
CA GLU A 108 78.74 30.07 -18.42
C GLU A 108 77.74 29.75 -17.27
N ALA A 109 77.56 30.68 -16.33
CA ALA A 109 76.60 30.56 -15.23
C ALA A 109 75.13 30.67 -15.68
N ARG A 110 74.85 31.36 -16.80
CA ARG A 110 73.49 31.55 -17.33
C ARG A 110 72.93 30.30 -18.03
N GLU A 111 73.78 29.48 -18.66
CA GLU A 111 73.33 28.24 -19.30
C GLU A 111 72.97 27.12 -18.29
N HIS A 112 73.54 27.15 -17.08
CA HIS A 112 73.30 26.12 -16.06
C HIS A 112 72.17 26.46 -15.07
N ALA A 113 71.66 27.69 -15.06
CA ALA A 113 70.54 28.11 -14.22
C ALA A 113 69.15 27.86 -14.85
N GLY A 114 69.09 27.50 -16.15
CA GLY A 114 67.84 27.35 -16.91
C GLY A 114 67.20 25.96 -16.90
N SER A 115 67.77 24.96 -16.21
CA SER A 115 67.26 23.57 -16.22
C SER A 115 66.75 23.12 -14.84
N ALA A 116 65.76 23.84 -14.32
CA ALA A 116 64.94 23.39 -13.19
C ALA A 116 63.49 23.83 -13.41
N GLY A 117 62.83 23.20 -14.39
CA GLY A 117 61.42 23.42 -14.66
C GLY A 117 60.97 22.67 -15.92
N SER A 118 59.90 21.88 -15.77
CA SER A 118 59.21 21.04 -16.77
C SER A 118 59.86 19.70 -17.12
N GLY A 119 59.13 18.62 -16.77
CA GLY A 119 59.32 17.32 -17.38
C GLY A 119 58.72 17.35 -18.77
N ASP A 120 59.59 17.42 -19.78
CA ASP A 120 59.38 16.86 -21.10
C ASP A 120 60.76 16.66 -21.75
N LEU A 121 60.99 15.48 -22.32
CA LEU A 121 62.25 15.15 -22.99
C LEU A 121 62.49 16.06 -24.20
N PRO A 122 63.71 16.61 -24.39
CA PRO A 122 64.16 17.10 -25.69
C PRO A 122 65.28 16.21 -26.30
N PRO A 123 65.47 16.30 -27.63
CA PRO A 123 66.22 15.31 -28.40
C PRO A 123 67.74 15.50 -28.35
N ALA A 124 68.44 14.42 -28.67
CA ALA A 124 69.90 14.30 -28.69
C ALA A 124 70.58 15.22 -29.72
N THR A 125 71.58 16.02 -29.28
CA THR A 125 72.81 16.41 -30.03
C THR A 125 73.89 16.94 -29.05
N PRO A 126 75.16 17.05 -29.48
CA PRO A 126 76.26 16.15 -29.17
C PRO A 126 77.01 16.44 -27.85
N ARG A 127 77.46 15.34 -27.24
CA ARG A 127 78.26 15.25 -26.02
C ARG A 127 79.56 16.06 -26.09
N THR A 128 79.76 17.01 -25.18
CA THR A 128 81.10 17.31 -24.64
C THR A 128 81.60 16.05 -23.92
N PRO A 129 82.79 15.50 -24.25
CA PRO A 129 83.27 14.27 -23.61
C PRO A 129 83.44 14.47 -22.10
N ALA A 130 82.87 13.57 -21.28
CA ALA A 130 82.93 13.60 -19.82
C ALA A 130 84.36 13.73 -19.23
N HIS A 131 85.37 13.32 -19.99
CA HIS A 131 86.78 13.48 -19.62
C HIS A 131 87.21 14.96 -19.52
N LEU A 132 86.72 15.85 -20.39
CA LEU A 132 87.06 17.28 -20.35
C LEU A 132 86.42 18.00 -19.15
N ALA A 133 85.17 17.66 -18.80
CA ALA A 133 84.49 18.21 -17.62
C ALA A 133 85.18 17.78 -16.32
N HIS A 134 85.65 16.54 -16.23
CA HIS A 134 86.42 16.07 -15.06
C HIS A 134 87.83 16.68 -14.98
N GLU A 135 88.48 17.01 -16.10
CA GLU A 135 89.79 17.68 -16.12
C GLU A 135 89.69 19.17 -15.74
N LEU A 136 88.71 19.91 -16.25
CA LEU A 136 88.40 21.29 -15.85
C LEU A 136 88.10 21.38 -14.34
N ASN A 137 87.31 20.44 -13.82
CA ASN A 137 86.92 20.39 -12.41
C ASN A 137 88.09 19.94 -11.50
N ARG A 138 89.13 19.28 -12.02
CA ARG A 138 90.39 19.01 -11.29
C ARG A 138 91.35 20.20 -11.33
N ALA A 139 91.44 20.89 -12.47
CA ALA A 139 92.29 22.07 -12.63
C ALA A 139 91.82 23.26 -11.78
N ASN A 140 90.50 23.50 -11.69
CA ASN A 140 89.93 24.58 -10.87
C ASN A 140 90.03 24.32 -9.36
N ARG A 141 89.98 23.04 -8.93
CA ARG A 141 90.18 22.62 -7.52
C ARG A 141 91.55 23.01 -6.97
N ALA A 142 92.61 22.89 -7.77
CA ALA A 142 93.97 23.22 -7.34
C ALA A 142 94.31 24.73 -7.44
N LYS A 143 93.51 25.53 -8.16
CA LYS A 143 93.80 26.94 -8.44
C LYS A 143 93.32 27.90 -7.35
N HIS A 144 92.34 27.49 -6.53
CA HIS A 144 91.67 28.37 -5.56
C HIS A 144 91.95 28.05 -4.09
N PHE A 145 92.47 26.86 -3.76
CA PHE A 145 92.64 26.42 -2.37
C PHE A 145 94.06 25.92 -2.10
N ASP A 146 94.67 26.39 -1.01
CA ASP A 146 95.99 25.98 -0.55
C ASP A 146 95.99 24.53 0.00
N VAL A 147 94.89 24.10 0.63
CA VAL A 147 94.70 22.76 1.20
C VAL A 147 93.22 22.37 1.07
N ILE A 148 92.94 21.16 0.58
CA ILE A 148 91.61 20.56 0.59
C ILE A 148 91.63 19.39 1.58
N ILE A 149 90.76 19.45 2.60
CA ILE A 149 90.59 18.36 3.57
C ILE A 149 89.32 17.57 3.17
N PRO A 150 89.44 16.34 2.65
CA PRO A 150 88.26 15.53 2.33
C PRO A 150 87.56 15.10 3.62
N ILE A 151 86.23 15.24 3.66
CA ILE A 151 85.41 14.71 4.75
C ILE A 151 85.05 13.24 4.43
N VAL A 152 85.16 12.38 5.44
CA VAL A 152 84.86 10.93 5.44
C VAL A 152 83.41 10.68 4.95
N PRO A 153 83.11 9.55 4.26
CA PRO A 153 81.85 9.35 3.53
C PRO A 153 80.58 9.60 4.35
N PHE A 154 79.57 10.09 3.64
CA PHE A 154 78.21 10.35 4.10
C PHE A 154 77.56 9.09 4.69
N ALA A 155 76.67 9.29 5.66
CA ALA A 155 75.83 8.20 6.14
C ALA A 155 74.90 7.71 5.02
N THR A 156 74.77 6.40 4.92
CA THR A 156 73.93 5.65 3.98
C THR A 156 72.86 4.93 4.80
N ALA A 157 71.77 4.50 4.17
CA ALA A 157 70.71 3.78 4.87
C ALA A 157 71.21 2.52 5.64
N ASP A 158 72.34 1.93 5.19
CA ASP A 158 72.94 0.74 5.82
C ASP A 158 73.72 1.07 7.11
N ASN A 159 74.28 2.28 7.24
CA ASN A 159 75.06 2.68 8.43
C ASN A 159 74.31 3.64 9.37
N SER A 160 73.24 4.28 8.89
CA SER A 160 72.37 5.13 9.72
C SER A 160 71.65 4.34 10.80
N HIS A 161 71.40 3.05 10.56
CA HIS A 161 70.84 2.11 11.54
C HIS A 161 71.70 2.01 12.81
N ASP A 162 72.97 1.64 12.67
CA ASP A 162 73.86 1.44 13.81
C ASP A 162 74.12 2.77 14.53
N LEU A 163 74.26 3.86 13.77
CA LEU A 163 74.40 5.22 14.30
C LEU A 163 73.17 5.67 15.11
N MET A 164 71.96 5.38 14.63
CA MET A 164 70.73 5.77 15.30
C MET A 164 70.46 4.91 16.54
N LEU A 165 70.78 3.61 16.49
CA LEU A 165 70.75 2.74 17.67
C LEU A 165 71.71 3.24 18.74
N ASP A 166 72.95 3.58 18.39
CA ASP A 166 73.92 4.11 19.34
C ASP A 166 73.48 5.44 19.98
N VAL A 167 72.94 6.35 19.17
CA VAL A 167 72.46 7.66 19.63
C VAL A 167 71.24 7.53 20.54
N MET A 168 70.33 6.58 20.24
CA MET A 168 69.07 6.39 20.97
C MET A 168 69.12 5.33 22.07
N ALA A 169 70.21 4.57 22.19
CA ALA A 169 70.39 3.48 23.16
C ALA A 169 69.94 3.81 24.60
N PRO A 170 70.18 5.02 25.15
CA PRO A 170 69.72 5.37 26.50
C PRO A 170 68.20 5.40 26.68
N HIS A 171 67.45 5.55 25.59
CA HIS A 171 65.99 5.73 25.56
C HIS A 171 65.24 4.50 25.03
N MET A 172 65.97 3.41 24.73
CA MET A 172 65.41 2.18 24.18
C MET A 172 64.81 1.28 25.26
N SER A 173 63.75 0.57 24.92
CA SER A 173 63.28 -0.57 25.71
C SER A 173 64.21 -1.77 25.53
N HIS A 174 64.62 -2.44 26.61
CA HIS A 174 65.48 -3.62 26.56
C HIS A 174 64.69 -4.93 26.83
N SER A 175 63.40 -4.82 27.18
CA SER A 175 62.45 -5.95 27.27
C SER A 175 60.99 -5.52 27.00
N GLU A 176 60.08 -6.48 26.76
CA GLU A 176 58.64 -6.22 26.52
C GLU A 176 57.91 -5.51 27.68
N HIS A 177 58.49 -5.55 28.88
CA HIS A 177 57.91 -4.97 30.09
C HIS A 177 58.62 -3.67 30.54
N GLU A 178 59.59 -3.18 29.76
CA GLU A 178 60.32 -1.94 30.05
C GLU A 178 59.78 -0.74 29.28
N SER A 179 59.64 0.37 29.99
CA SER A 179 59.31 1.67 29.41
C SER A 179 60.48 2.19 28.57
N GLY A 180 60.30 2.28 27.25
CA GLY A 180 61.29 2.81 26.32
C GLY A 180 60.82 2.77 24.87
N ILE A 181 61.57 3.38 23.95
CA ILE A 181 61.27 3.33 22.51
C ILE A 181 61.48 1.91 22.00
N SER A 182 60.56 1.39 21.19
CA SER A 182 60.68 0.06 20.62
C SER A 182 61.84 -0.02 19.63
N PRO A 183 62.68 -1.08 19.68
CA PRO A 183 63.78 -1.25 18.72
C PRO A 183 63.29 -1.29 17.27
N ALA A 184 62.09 -1.80 17.03
CA ALA A 184 61.48 -1.83 15.71
C ALA A 184 61.16 -0.43 15.15
N LEU A 185 60.71 0.51 16.00
CA LEU A 185 60.47 1.89 15.60
C LEU A 185 61.78 2.63 15.27
N ILE A 186 62.86 2.37 16.02
CA ILE A 186 64.18 2.95 15.72
C ILE A 186 64.72 2.41 14.38
N ARG A 187 64.57 1.12 14.12
CA ARG A 187 64.92 0.53 12.81
C ARG A 187 64.11 1.13 11.67
N LEU A 188 62.84 1.46 11.91
CA LEU A 188 61.99 2.14 10.94
C LEU A 188 62.54 3.55 10.67
N ALA A 189 62.75 4.35 11.71
CA ALA A 189 63.22 5.71 11.58
C ALA A 189 64.60 5.81 10.90
N ALA A 190 65.52 4.89 11.21
CA ALA A 190 66.88 4.92 10.66
C ALA A 190 66.94 4.75 9.13
N ARG A 191 65.95 4.07 8.52
CA ARG A 191 65.85 3.94 7.05
C ARG A 191 65.55 5.27 6.36
N HIS A 192 64.92 6.19 7.07
CA HIS A 192 64.47 7.48 6.52
C HIS A 192 65.34 8.65 6.96
N VAL A 193 66.24 8.46 7.93
CA VAL A 193 67.14 9.49 8.48
C VAL A 193 68.60 9.16 8.14
N ALA A 194 69.14 9.83 7.13
CA ALA A 194 70.50 9.56 6.63
C ALA A 194 71.59 10.54 7.13
N ASP A 195 71.25 11.57 7.92
CA ASP A 195 72.20 12.61 8.33
C ASP A 195 72.41 12.67 9.85
N MET A 196 73.67 12.80 10.28
CA MET A 196 74.05 12.83 11.70
C MET A 196 73.46 14.03 12.44
N ARG A 197 73.32 15.20 11.80
CA ARG A 197 72.72 16.37 12.45
C ARG A 197 71.23 16.15 12.69
N THR A 198 70.53 15.54 11.74
CA THR A 198 69.13 15.14 11.91
C THR A 198 68.97 14.14 13.04
N LEU A 199 69.85 13.12 13.15
CA LEU A 199 69.83 12.16 14.26
C LEU A 199 69.97 12.82 15.64
N TRP A 200 70.93 13.73 15.80
CA TRP A 200 71.09 14.49 17.05
C TRP A 200 69.91 15.41 17.33
N SER A 201 69.32 16.03 16.30
CA SER A 201 68.11 16.84 16.44
C SER A 201 66.95 16.00 16.95
N ILE A 202 66.72 14.84 16.35
CA ILE A 202 65.67 13.89 16.73
C ILE A 202 65.83 13.46 18.18
N ARG A 203 67.05 13.10 18.61
CA ARG A 203 67.31 12.72 20.01
C ARG A 203 67.01 13.86 20.97
N ASN A 204 67.53 15.06 20.69
CA ASN A 204 67.35 16.23 21.57
C ASN A 204 65.88 16.63 21.65
N GLU A 205 65.17 16.63 20.52
CA GLU A 205 63.73 16.91 20.49
C GLU A 205 62.95 15.83 21.23
N PHE A 206 63.29 14.56 21.09
CA PHE A 206 62.68 13.48 21.88
C PHE A 206 62.84 13.71 23.38
N GLU A 207 64.05 13.97 23.86
CA GLU A 207 64.31 14.23 25.29
C GLU A 207 63.47 15.41 25.80
N VAL A 208 63.42 16.52 25.05
CA VAL A 208 62.63 17.71 25.42
C VAL A 208 61.12 17.46 25.37
N HIS A 209 60.63 16.77 24.35
CA HIS A 209 59.21 16.47 24.20
C HIS A 209 58.74 15.45 25.24
N TYR A 210 59.54 14.43 25.50
CA TYR A 210 59.24 13.40 26.48
C TYR A 210 59.23 13.99 27.90
N ASP A 211 60.24 14.80 28.26
CA ASP A 211 60.25 15.52 29.53
C ASP A 211 59.00 16.40 29.69
N ARG A 212 58.65 17.20 28.68
CA ARG A 212 57.49 18.09 28.76
C ARG A 212 56.14 17.38 28.83
N LEU A 213 55.97 16.28 28.10
CA LEU A 213 54.69 15.59 27.97
C LEU A 213 54.48 14.50 29.04
N VAL A 214 55.57 13.97 29.61
CA VAL A 214 55.52 12.81 30.52
C VAL A 214 56.17 13.10 31.87
N THR A 215 57.44 13.50 31.92
CA THR A 215 58.20 13.58 33.18
C THR A 215 57.88 14.82 34.01
N SER A 216 57.85 15.99 33.37
CA SER A 216 57.62 17.31 33.97
C SER A 216 56.16 17.76 33.87
N ALA A 217 55.29 16.94 33.28
CA ALA A 217 53.86 17.22 33.21
C ALA A 217 53.20 16.98 34.59
N GLU A 218 52.46 17.97 35.10
CA GLU A 218 51.67 17.79 36.33
C GLU A 218 50.63 16.66 36.18
N HIS A 219 50.10 16.49 34.97
CA HIS A 219 49.12 15.48 34.61
C HIS A 219 49.52 14.90 33.24
N PRO A 220 50.27 13.78 33.19
CA PRO A 220 50.67 13.17 31.92
C PRO A 220 49.45 12.72 31.13
N MET A 221 49.54 12.86 29.80
CA MET A 221 48.42 12.58 28.91
C MET A 221 48.04 11.08 28.93
N PRO A 222 46.74 10.73 28.93
CA PRO A 222 46.32 9.33 28.90
C PRO A 222 46.89 8.60 27.68
N GLU A 223 47.33 7.35 27.88
CA GLU A 223 47.82 6.45 26.82
C GLU A 223 49.09 6.92 26.07
N ILE A 224 49.74 7.99 26.53
CA ILE A 224 50.99 8.46 25.92
C ILE A 224 52.14 7.47 26.20
N THR A 225 52.83 7.05 25.16
CA THR A 225 53.97 6.12 25.24
C THR A 225 55.23 6.75 24.65
N HIS A 226 56.39 6.15 24.94
CA HIS A 226 57.67 6.53 24.34
C HIS A 226 57.59 6.51 22.81
N ASP A 227 56.94 5.48 22.25
CA ASP A 227 56.78 5.31 20.80
C ASP A 227 55.91 6.40 20.18
N ILE A 228 54.83 6.84 20.85
CA ILE A 228 53.98 7.93 20.36
C ILE A 228 54.75 9.25 20.36
N VAL A 229 55.42 9.59 21.46
CA VAL A 229 56.22 10.82 21.57
C VAL A 229 57.32 10.82 20.51
N PHE A 230 58.01 9.69 20.35
CA PHE A 230 59.05 9.56 19.37
C PHE A 230 58.53 9.69 17.94
N SER A 231 57.38 9.10 17.63
CA SER A 231 56.73 9.22 16.31
C SER A 231 56.30 10.64 15.98
N LEU A 232 55.85 11.43 16.98
CA LEU A 232 55.54 12.85 16.80
C LEU A 232 56.79 13.69 16.53
N VAL A 233 57.89 13.40 17.22
CA VAL A 233 59.17 14.07 16.95
C VAL A 233 59.67 13.73 15.55
N LEU A 234 59.56 12.48 15.14
CA LEU A 234 59.86 12.07 13.77
C LEU A 234 59.01 12.84 12.76
N LEU A 235 57.69 12.93 12.97
CA LEU A 235 56.78 13.72 12.12
C LEU A 235 57.21 15.20 12.07
N ARG A 236 57.54 15.80 13.21
CA ARG A 236 57.98 17.19 13.31
C ARG A 236 59.27 17.45 12.55
N VAL A 237 60.24 16.56 12.64
CA VAL A 237 61.56 16.72 12.01
C VAL A 237 61.51 16.47 10.51
N THR A 238 60.79 15.44 10.05
CA THR A 238 60.73 15.08 8.63
C THR A 238 59.67 15.84 7.84
N SER A 239 58.65 16.36 8.52
CA SER A 239 57.55 17.09 7.88
C SER A 239 57.11 18.29 8.73
N PRO A 240 57.97 19.32 8.89
CA PRO A 240 57.72 20.44 9.80
C PRO A 240 56.42 21.20 9.47
N GLU A 241 56.18 21.48 8.19
CA GLU A 241 54.97 22.15 7.72
C GLU A 241 53.72 21.33 8.10
N ALA A 242 53.69 20.04 7.76
CA ALA A 242 52.57 19.17 8.11
C ALA A 242 52.32 19.13 9.63
N TYR A 243 53.38 19.14 10.45
CA TYR A 243 53.27 19.17 11.92
C TYR A 243 52.74 20.51 12.45
N GLU A 244 53.16 21.65 11.89
CA GLU A 244 52.66 22.97 12.28
C GLU A 244 51.17 23.13 11.98
N HIS A 245 50.74 22.64 10.80
CA HIS A 245 49.34 22.69 10.36
C HIS A 245 48.38 21.82 11.18
N ILE A 246 48.88 20.89 11.99
CA ILE A 246 48.06 20.13 12.96
C ILE A 246 47.34 21.08 13.93
N ARG A 247 48.01 22.17 14.34
CA ARG A 247 47.42 23.18 15.25
C ARG A 247 46.19 23.86 14.67
N LEU A 248 46.12 23.94 13.34
CA LEU A 248 45.05 24.58 12.60
C LEU A 248 44.03 23.56 12.06
N ALA A 249 44.17 22.27 12.38
CA ALA A 249 43.36 21.17 11.82
C ALA A 249 43.35 21.12 10.27
N THR A 250 44.39 21.66 9.65
CA THR A 250 44.56 21.74 8.18
C THR A 250 45.69 20.86 7.65
N SER A 251 46.27 20.01 8.51
CA SER A 251 47.33 19.11 8.06
C SER A 251 46.79 18.04 7.09
N PRO A 252 47.65 17.44 6.26
CA PRO A 252 47.28 16.25 5.46
C PRO A 252 46.74 15.10 6.33
N LEU A 253 47.22 14.96 7.57
CA LEU A 253 46.74 13.96 8.53
C LEU A 253 45.33 14.27 9.05
N ASP A 254 44.95 15.55 9.17
CA ASP A 254 43.56 15.94 9.51
C ASP A 254 42.61 15.60 8.36
N THR A 255 43.07 15.76 7.11
CA THR A 255 42.31 15.33 5.92
C THR A 255 42.16 13.81 5.89
N LEU A 256 43.23 13.07 6.19
CA LEU A 256 43.18 11.61 6.36
C LEU A 256 42.17 11.21 7.43
N ALA A 257 42.17 11.87 8.59
CA ALA A 257 41.23 11.59 9.68
C ALA A 257 39.76 11.83 9.27
N ARG A 258 39.47 12.93 8.56
CA ARG A 258 38.11 13.18 8.02
C ARG A 258 37.68 12.10 7.03
N ARG A 259 38.59 11.68 6.13
CA ARG A 259 38.29 10.64 5.13
C ARG A 259 38.13 9.25 5.75
N TRP A 260 38.92 8.96 6.78
CA TRP A 260 38.81 7.75 7.57
C TRP A 260 37.42 7.60 8.19
N LEU A 261 36.89 8.66 8.82
CA LEU A 261 35.53 8.64 9.38
C LEU A 261 34.47 8.32 8.31
N LYS A 262 34.57 8.98 7.14
CA LYS A 262 33.67 8.68 6.01
C LYS A 262 33.78 7.23 5.52
N LEU A 263 34.99 6.66 5.47
CA LEU A 263 35.21 5.26 5.09
C LEU A 263 34.53 4.32 6.08
N VAL A 264 34.72 4.55 7.38
CA VAL A 264 34.09 3.75 8.44
C VAL A 264 32.57 3.84 8.35
N GLU A 265 32.04 5.06 8.25
CA GLU A 265 30.60 5.32 8.07
C GLU A 265 30.03 4.58 6.85
N HIS A 266 30.68 4.67 5.68
CA HIS A 266 30.23 3.98 4.47
C HIS A 266 30.21 2.45 4.62
N ASN A 267 31.19 1.86 5.30
CA ASN A 267 31.24 0.41 5.47
C ASN A 267 30.27 -0.06 6.56
N LEU A 268 30.08 0.73 7.64
CA LEU A 268 29.02 0.49 8.62
C LEU A 268 27.64 0.52 7.95
N ASN A 269 27.35 1.58 7.17
CA ASN A 269 26.58 1.57 5.92
C ASN A 269 26.06 0.21 5.45
N VAL A 270 26.97 -0.45 4.74
CA VAL A 270 26.77 -1.71 4.03
C VAL A 270 26.51 -2.86 5.00
N GLN A 271 27.29 -2.94 6.08
CA GLN A 271 27.20 -4.06 7.01
C GLN A 271 25.90 -4.06 7.81
N THR A 272 25.42 -2.90 8.27
CA THR A 272 24.17 -2.87 9.03
C THR A 272 22.96 -3.20 8.15
N ARG A 273 22.92 -2.72 6.91
CA ARG A 273 21.87 -3.13 5.95
C ARG A 273 21.89 -4.63 5.68
N THR A 274 23.09 -5.21 5.60
CA THR A 274 23.27 -6.66 5.46
C THR A 274 22.77 -7.40 6.69
N LEU A 275 23.08 -6.91 7.89
CA LEU A 275 22.59 -7.48 9.16
C LEU A 275 21.07 -7.46 9.25
N THR A 276 20.42 -6.34 8.90
CA THR A 276 18.97 -6.20 8.87
C THR A 276 18.35 -7.19 7.89
N ALA A 277 18.89 -7.29 6.67
CA ALA A 277 18.37 -8.20 5.65
C ALA A 277 18.49 -9.68 6.08
N LEU A 278 19.63 -10.08 6.65
CA LEU A 278 19.84 -11.43 7.16
C LEU A 278 18.91 -11.75 8.34
N SER A 279 18.74 -10.79 9.26
CA SER A 279 17.85 -10.94 10.42
C SER A 279 16.38 -11.03 10.00
N ALA A 280 15.95 -10.25 9.01
CA ALA A 280 14.61 -10.36 8.45
C ALA A 280 14.38 -11.68 7.71
N GLN A 281 15.40 -12.25 7.07
CA GLN A 281 15.31 -13.59 6.48
C GLN A 281 15.17 -14.69 7.55
N LEU A 282 15.90 -14.55 8.66
CA LEU A 282 15.83 -15.44 9.82
C LEU A 282 14.42 -15.43 10.44
N GLU A 283 13.87 -14.23 10.69
CA GLU A 283 12.55 -14.06 11.32
C GLU A 283 11.40 -14.53 10.40
N ASN A 284 11.48 -14.31 9.08
CA ASN A 284 10.42 -14.68 8.13
C ASN A 284 10.43 -16.16 7.70
N GLY A 285 11.37 -16.99 8.19
CA GLY A 285 11.42 -18.42 7.84
C GLY A 285 11.56 -18.71 6.34
N ARG A 286 12.05 -17.76 5.52
CA ARG A 286 12.18 -17.88 4.05
C ARG A 286 13.15 -18.98 3.59
N SER A 287 13.85 -19.63 4.52
CA SER A 287 14.79 -20.74 4.28
C SER A 287 14.15 -21.93 3.57
N LEU A 288 12.94 -22.32 3.98
CA LEU A 288 12.25 -23.51 3.46
C LEU A 288 11.93 -23.41 1.96
N HIS A 289 11.38 -22.28 1.53
CA HIS A 289 11.03 -22.06 0.13
C HIS A 289 12.28 -21.90 -0.75
N GLY A 290 13.32 -21.21 -0.25
CA GLY A 290 14.59 -21.07 -0.96
C GLY A 290 15.32 -22.40 -1.18
N ARG A 291 15.29 -23.31 -0.19
CA ARG A 291 15.86 -24.67 -0.35
C ARG A 291 15.02 -25.57 -1.24
N ALA A 292 13.69 -25.44 -1.22
CA ALA A 292 12.82 -26.12 -2.19
C ALA A 292 13.13 -25.66 -3.63
N GLU A 293 13.35 -24.36 -3.84
CA GLU A 293 13.75 -23.81 -5.13
C GLU A 293 15.16 -24.30 -5.55
N LEU A 294 16.12 -24.33 -4.63
CA LEU A 294 17.48 -24.83 -4.89
C LEU A 294 17.49 -26.33 -5.20
N ALA A 295 16.74 -27.13 -4.44
CA ALA A 295 16.55 -28.55 -4.71
C ALA A 295 15.88 -28.77 -6.08
N GLY A 296 14.87 -27.94 -6.41
CA GLY A 296 14.22 -27.91 -7.72
C GLY A 296 15.18 -27.56 -8.86
N LYS A 297 16.02 -26.53 -8.70
CA LYS A 297 17.06 -26.14 -9.66
C LYS A 297 18.07 -27.25 -9.88
N LYS A 298 18.57 -27.89 -8.81
CA LYS A 298 19.50 -29.02 -8.92
C LYS A 298 18.86 -30.22 -9.61
N LEU A 299 17.60 -30.54 -9.30
CA LEU A 299 16.85 -31.61 -9.97
C LEU A 299 16.62 -31.30 -11.45
N LYS A 300 16.32 -30.04 -11.80
CA LYS A 300 16.19 -29.58 -13.18
C LYS A 300 17.51 -29.67 -13.95
N ALA A 301 18.63 -29.36 -13.30
CA ALA A 301 19.96 -29.43 -13.90
C ALA A 301 20.38 -30.86 -14.29
N LEU A 302 19.78 -31.89 -13.69
CA LEU A 302 20.03 -33.30 -14.03
C LEU A 302 19.30 -33.77 -15.30
N ARG A 303 18.39 -32.96 -15.88
CA ARG A 303 17.63 -33.37 -17.09
C ARG A 303 18.50 -33.76 -18.29
N PRO A 304 19.59 -33.03 -18.62
CA PRO A 304 20.47 -33.40 -19.74
C PRO A 304 21.17 -34.73 -19.49
N GLU A 305 21.68 -34.95 -18.28
CA GLU A 305 22.35 -36.20 -17.87
C GLU A 305 21.38 -37.39 -17.89
N LEU A 306 20.14 -37.19 -17.41
CA LEU A 306 19.08 -38.20 -17.48
C LEU A 306 18.66 -38.53 -18.92
N LEU A 307 18.66 -37.53 -19.80
CA LEU A 307 18.37 -37.72 -21.22
C LEU A 307 19.52 -38.48 -21.93
N GLU A 308 20.76 -38.18 -21.57
CA GLU A 308 21.95 -38.88 -22.06
C GLU A 308 21.97 -40.36 -21.62
N LEU A 309 21.66 -40.63 -20.35
CA LEU A 309 21.49 -42.00 -19.84
C LEU A 309 20.31 -42.74 -20.52
N ALA A 310 19.31 -42.00 -20.99
CA ALA A 310 18.15 -42.55 -21.68
C ALA A 310 18.35 -42.75 -23.21
N GLN A 311 19.56 -42.52 -23.75
CA GLN A 311 19.87 -42.75 -25.17
C GLN A 311 19.57 -44.20 -25.62
N GLY A 312 19.70 -45.18 -24.73
CA GLY A 312 19.33 -46.57 -24.99
C GLY A 312 17.82 -46.83 -25.17
N PHE A 313 16.97 -45.83 -24.91
CA PHE A 313 15.50 -45.89 -25.02
C PHE A 313 14.94 -44.96 -26.10
N GLU A 314 15.79 -44.33 -26.92
CA GLU A 314 15.39 -43.34 -27.95
C GLU A 314 14.51 -42.18 -27.40
N ALA A 315 14.66 -41.84 -26.12
CA ALA A 315 13.87 -40.78 -25.50
C ALA A 315 14.33 -39.39 -25.97
N ASN A 316 13.36 -38.54 -26.33
CA ASN A 316 13.62 -37.17 -26.76
C ASN A 316 13.28 -36.14 -25.66
N THR A 317 12.50 -36.51 -24.65
CA THR A 317 12.13 -35.63 -23.53
C THR A 317 12.14 -36.35 -22.19
N VAL A 318 12.54 -35.62 -21.14
CA VAL A 318 12.47 -36.03 -19.73
C VAL A 318 11.53 -35.08 -18.99
N ALA A 319 10.49 -35.61 -18.37
CA ALA A 319 9.55 -34.88 -17.52
C ALA A 319 9.54 -35.46 -16.11
N PHE A 320 9.31 -34.61 -15.11
CA PHE A 320 9.07 -35.01 -13.72
C PHE A 320 7.57 -34.93 -13.43
N THR A 321 7.02 -35.96 -12.80
CA THR A 321 5.60 -36.09 -12.49
C THR A 321 5.40 -36.74 -11.12
N GLY A 322 4.21 -36.56 -10.53
CA GLY A 322 3.90 -37.02 -9.17
C GLY A 322 3.93 -35.85 -8.18
N PRO A 323 4.64 -35.97 -7.03
CA PRO A 323 4.70 -34.91 -6.01
C PRO A 323 5.27 -33.58 -6.51
N LEU A 324 6.16 -33.61 -7.51
CA LEU A 324 6.68 -32.43 -8.19
C LEU A 324 6.44 -32.59 -9.69
N THR A 325 6.00 -31.52 -10.35
CA THR A 325 5.70 -31.53 -11.78
C THR A 325 6.74 -30.71 -12.55
N GLY A 326 6.86 -30.98 -13.86
CA GLY A 326 7.89 -30.38 -14.69
C GLY A 326 7.94 -28.85 -14.69
N ASP A 327 6.82 -28.20 -14.37
CA ASP A 327 6.65 -26.74 -14.37
C ASP A 327 6.81 -26.12 -12.97
N ASP A 328 6.58 -26.90 -11.90
CA ASP A 328 6.72 -26.45 -10.51
C ASP A 328 7.56 -27.43 -9.69
N LEU A 329 8.88 -27.26 -9.80
CA LEU A 329 9.87 -28.03 -9.02
C LEU A 329 10.25 -27.34 -7.70
N ALA A 330 9.68 -26.16 -7.42
CA ALA A 330 9.93 -25.39 -6.20
C ALA A 330 8.84 -25.60 -5.13
N ASP A 331 7.75 -26.30 -5.45
CA ASP A 331 6.66 -26.58 -4.53
C ASP A 331 7.13 -27.30 -3.24
N LEU A 332 6.99 -26.60 -2.11
CA LEU A 332 7.31 -27.09 -0.78
C LEU A 332 6.46 -28.31 -0.40
N SER A 333 5.18 -28.32 -0.79
CA SER A 333 4.26 -29.42 -0.50
C SER A 333 4.74 -30.70 -1.19
N GLY A 334 5.14 -30.60 -2.46
CA GLY A 334 5.76 -31.69 -3.20
C GLY A 334 7.04 -32.25 -2.56
N TRP A 335 7.94 -31.39 -2.08
CA TRP A 335 9.15 -31.82 -1.37
C TRP A 335 8.85 -32.46 0.00
N GLN A 336 7.84 -31.98 0.73
CA GLN A 336 7.35 -32.61 1.97
C GLN A 336 6.75 -33.99 1.71
N GLN A 337 5.99 -34.17 0.64
CA GLN A 337 5.46 -35.47 0.25
C GLN A 337 6.60 -36.46 -0.05
N ILE A 338 7.65 -36.05 -0.77
CA ILE A 338 8.83 -36.88 -1.05
C ILE A 338 9.58 -37.21 0.25
N ALA A 339 9.71 -36.25 1.16
CA ALA A 339 10.33 -36.47 2.48
C ALA A 339 9.57 -37.50 3.32
N ASN A 340 8.23 -37.50 3.23
CA ASN A 340 7.32 -38.45 3.88
C ASN A 340 7.21 -39.81 3.18
N GLY A 341 7.96 -40.03 2.10
CA GLY A 341 8.09 -41.33 1.44
C GLY A 341 7.42 -41.44 0.06
N ALA A 342 6.80 -40.37 -0.45
CA ALA A 342 6.32 -40.34 -1.83
C ALA A 342 7.48 -40.45 -2.82
N ARG A 343 7.20 -41.04 -4.00
CA ARG A 343 8.21 -41.26 -5.05
C ARG A 343 7.98 -40.29 -6.20
N LEU A 344 9.05 -39.64 -6.65
CA LEU A 344 9.02 -38.82 -7.85
C LEU A 344 9.07 -39.72 -9.08
N THR A 345 8.22 -39.46 -10.07
CA THR A 345 8.21 -40.21 -11.33
C THR A 345 8.96 -39.43 -12.41
N VAL A 346 9.99 -40.04 -12.97
CA VAL A 346 10.69 -39.55 -14.17
C VAL A 346 10.05 -40.22 -15.38
N GLN A 347 9.40 -39.42 -16.21
CA GLN A 347 8.76 -39.86 -17.44
C GLN A 347 9.67 -39.54 -18.64
N LEU A 348 10.02 -40.58 -19.38
CA LEU A 348 10.82 -40.51 -20.60
C LEU A 348 9.87 -40.73 -21.79
N SER A 349 9.87 -39.82 -22.77
CA SER A 349 8.98 -39.92 -23.93
C SER A 349 9.75 -39.89 -25.26
N VAL A 350 9.38 -40.78 -26.17
CA VAL A 350 9.89 -40.83 -27.56
C VAL A 350 8.90 -40.12 -28.48
N ALA A 351 9.38 -39.19 -29.31
CA ALA A 351 8.52 -38.53 -30.30
C ALA A 351 8.36 -39.41 -31.55
N GLY A 352 7.16 -39.96 -31.77
CA GLY A 352 6.82 -40.82 -32.92
C GLY A 352 5.31 -41.06 -33.06
N ARG A 353 4.89 -41.72 -34.17
CA ARG A 353 3.47 -41.91 -34.57
C ARG A 353 2.61 -42.73 -33.58
N TYR A 354 3.26 -43.47 -32.67
CA TYR A 354 2.66 -44.17 -31.53
C TYR A 354 3.51 -43.84 -30.30
N GLY A 355 3.30 -42.69 -29.67
CA GLY A 355 4.13 -42.21 -28.56
C GLY A 355 4.29 -43.27 -27.46
N ARG A 356 5.52 -43.69 -27.19
CA ARG A 356 5.84 -44.65 -26.13
C ARG A 356 6.46 -43.89 -24.96
N THR A 357 5.88 -44.06 -23.77
CA THR A 357 6.35 -43.46 -22.52
C THR A 357 6.88 -44.53 -21.59
N SER A 358 8.00 -44.25 -20.91
CA SER A 358 8.57 -45.10 -19.88
C SER A 358 8.70 -44.31 -18.59
N ASN A 359 8.30 -44.91 -17.48
CA ASN A 359 8.28 -44.27 -16.17
C ASN A 359 9.28 -44.94 -15.24
N ALA A 360 10.15 -44.15 -14.62
CA ALA A 360 11.03 -44.59 -13.54
C ALA A 360 10.65 -43.88 -12.24
N GLN A 361 10.72 -44.59 -11.11
CA GLN A 361 10.42 -43.99 -9.80
C GLN A 361 11.70 -43.74 -9.01
N LEU A 362 11.84 -42.52 -8.50
CA LEU A 362 12.93 -42.11 -7.63
C LEU A 362 12.40 -41.90 -6.20
N GLY A 363 12.94 -42.65 -5.24
CA GLY A 363 12.66 -42.45 -3.82
C GLY A 363 13.60 -41.43 -3.18
N ARG A 364 13.22 -40.92 -1.99
CA ARG A 364 13.97 -39.93 -1.18
C ARG A 364 15.49 -40.15 -1.16
N LYS A 365 15.95 -41.36 -0.81
CA LYS A 365 17.39 -41.70 -0.68
C LYS A 365 18.17 -41.68 -1.99
N MET A 366 17.50 -41.89 -3.13
CA MET A 366 18.12 -41.84 -4.45
C MET A 366 18.17 -40.40 -4.93
N LEU A 367 17.04 -39.68 -4.85
CA LEU A 367 16.96 -38.25 -5.19
C LEU A 367 18.00 -37.45 -4.41
N ALA A 368 18.09 -37.64 -3.10
CA ALA A 368 19.02 -36.93 -2.24
C ALA A 368 20.50 -37.12 -2.66
N ARG A 369 20.86 -38.32 -3.14
CA ARG A 369 22.19 -38.60 -3.67
C ARG A 369 22.42 -37.94 -5.03
N MET A 370 21.41 -37.93 -5.90
CA MET A 370 21.50 -37.35 -7.22
C MET A 370 21.65 -35.82 -7.18
N ILE A 371 20.89 -35.13 -6.32
CA ILE A 371 20.99 -33.67 -6.17
C ILE A 371 22.07 -33.22 -5.16
N GLY A 372 22.72 -34.16 -4.47
CA GLY A 372 23.73 -33.86 -3.46
C GLY A 372 23.20 -33.02 -2.30
N MET A 373 21.96 -33.28 -1.88
CA MET A 373 21.26 -32.55 -0.82
C MET A 373 20.33 -33.52 -0.09
N SER A 374 20.29 -33.51 1.24
CA SER A 374 19.26 -34.25 1.98
C SER A 374 17.89 -33.76 1.54
N ILE A 375 16.86 -34.62 1.54
CA ILE A 375 15.47 -34.19 1.28
C ILE A 375 14.73 -34.31 2.59
N ASP A 376 14.84 -33.28 3.40
CA ASP A 376 14.25 -33.19 4.73
C ASP A 376 13.89 -31.74 5.02
N PRO A 377 12.65 -31.30 4.72
CA PRO A 377 12.25 -29.91 4.95
C PRO A 377 12.46 -29.44 6.38
N GLN A 378 12.28 -30.31 7.40
CA GLN A 378 12.58 -29.92 8.78
C GLN A 378 14.08 -29.80 9.03
N GLY A 379 14.88 -30.77 8.57
CA GLY A 379 16.36 -30.67 8.66
C GLY A 379 16.98 -29.56 7.80
N TRP A 380 16.25 -29.06 6.79
CA TRP A 380 16.63 -27.88 5.99
C TRP A 380 16.48 -26.60 6.77
N GLN A 381 15.40 -26.48 7.55
CA GLN A 381 15.14 -25.32 8.39
C GLN A 381 16.26 -25.12 9.41
N ASP A 382 16.62 -26.16 10.17
CA ASP A 382 17.66 -26.07 11.20
C ASP A 382 19.03 -25.68 10.61
N ALA A 383 19.44 -26.32 9.51
CA ALA A 383 20.73 -26.03 8.87
C ALA A 383 20.79 -24.63 8.22
N ASP A 384 19.66 -24.08 7.79
CA ASP A 384 19.60 -22.70 7.29
C ASP A 384 19.55 -21.66 8.41
N LEU A 385 18.87 -21.96 9.51
CA LEU A 385 18.90 -21.11 10.70
C LEU A 385 20.33 -21.03 11.26
N ASP A 386 21.08 -22.14 11.26
CA ASP A 386 22.49 -22.17 11.65
C ASP A 386 23.39 -21.35 10.70
N ASP A 387 23.21 -21.49 9.36
CA ASP A 387 23.99 -20.71 8.37
C ASP A 387 23.65 -19.21 8.41
N LEU A 388 22.37 -18.86 8.52
CA LEU A 388 21.93 -17.47 8.71
C LEU A 388 22.45 -16.91 10.04
N GLY A 389 22.40 -17.70 11.12
CA GLY A 389 22.98 -17.36 12.41
C GLY A 389 24.48 -17.07 12.31
N ALA A 390 25.24 -17.95 11.66
CA ALA A 390 26.67 -17.76 11.44
C ALA A 390 27.00 -16.51 10.60
N LYS A 391 26.19 -16.21 9.57
CA LYS A 391 26.33 -14.99 8.77
C LYS A 391 26.01 -13.73 9.58
N ILE A 392 24.94 -13.77 10.37
CA ILE A 392 24.56 -12.67 11.29
C ILE A 392 25.68 -12.41 12.29
N ASP A 393 26.23 -13.45 12.90
CA ASP A 393 27.33 -13.33 13.88
C ASP A 393 28.59 -12.78 13.21
N LYS A 394 28.94 -13.25 12.02
CA LYS A 394 30.05 -12.69 11.24
C LYS A 394 29.84 -11.21 10.91
N THR A 395 28.65 -10.82 10.46
CA THR A 395 28.34 -9.41 10.18
C THR A 395 28.39 -8.55 11.45
N ARG A 396 27.94 -9.08 12.60
CA ARG A 396 28.08 -8.41 13.91
C ARG A 396 29.54 -8.22 14.30
N GLU A 397 30.40 -9.21 14.06
CA GLU A 397 31.85 -9.10 14.27
C GLU A 397 32.46 -8.02 13.36
N GLU A 398 32.03 -7.92 12.11
CA GLU A 398 32.48 -6.87 11.18
C GLU A 398 32.05 -5.47 11.63
N ILE A 399 30.82 -5.30 12.11
CA ILE A 399 30.34 -4.04 12.71
C ILE A 399 31.13 -3.70 13.97
N ALA A 400 31.36 -4.67 14.86
CA ALA A 400 32.15 -4.47 16.07
C ALA A 400 33.60 -4.05 15.74
N PHE A 401 34.20 -4.67 14.74
CA PHE A 401 35.51 -4.28 14.24
C PHE A 401 35.52 -2.82 13.76
N LEU A 402 34.55 -2.41 12.93
CA LEU A 402 34.45 -1.05 12.41
C LEU A 402 34.16 0.03 13.47
N ARG A 403 33.70 -0.37 14.66
CA ARG A 403 33.51 0.55 15.80
C ARG A 403 34.75 0.68 16.67
N HIS A 404 35.49 -0.40 16.85
CA HIS A 404 36.61 -0.49 17.82
C HIS A 404 37.99 -0.61 17.17
N HIS A 405 38.14 -0.32 15.87
CA HIS A 405 39.42 -0.47 15.17
C HIS A 405 40.45 0.61 15.52
N THR A 406 41.71 0.21 15.41
CA THR A 406 42.88 1.09 15.28
C THR A 406 43.20 1.35 13.80
N TRP A 407 43.93 2.43 13.51
CA TRP A 407 44.43 2.68 12.15
C TRP A 407 45.30 1.54 11.62
N LYS A 408 46.09 0.87 12.48
CA LYS A 408 46.88 -0.31 12.10
C LYS A 408 46.02 -1.46 11.61
N GLN A 409 44.98 -1.80 12.36
CA GLN A 409 44.06 -2.88 12.00
C GLN A 409 43.32 -2.58 10.69
N LEU A 410 42.87 -1.32 10.51
CA LEU A 410 42.21 -0.90 9.29
C LEU A 410 43.15 -0.88 8.08
N TYR A 411 44.44 -0.55 8.27
CA TYR A 411 45.46 -0.57 7.22
C TYR A 411 45.76 -1.97 6.67
N ALA A 412 45.53 -3.01 7.48
CA ALA A 412 45.68 -4.41 7.06
C ALA A 412 44.50 -4.92 6.23
N ARG A 413 43.36 -4.21 6.21
CA ARG A 413 42.12 -4.60 5.52
C ARG A 413 41.99 -3.84 4.19
N ASP A 414 42.11 -4.56 3.08
CA ASP A 414 41.95 -4.00 1.73
C ASP A 414 40.53 -4.16 1.17
N ASP A 415 39.69 -4.96 1.83
CA ASP A 415 38.29 -5.22 1.48
C ASP A 415 37.35 -4.05 1.83
N LEU A 416 37.72 -3.22 2.82
CA LEU A 416 36.95 -2.06 3.25
C LEU A 416 37.35 -0.83 2.43
N THR A 417 36.43 -0.32 1.61
CA THR A 417 36.72 0.73 0.63
C THR A 417 35.66 1.84 0.64
N ILE A 418 35.99 2.98 0.03
CA ILE A 418 35.09 4.10 -0.23
C ILE A 418 35.36 4.69 -1.62
N ALA A 419 34.40 5.39 -2.21
CA ALA A 419 34.62 6.13 -3.45
C ALA A 419 35.61 7.31 -3.26
N PRO A 420 36.46 7.62 -4.26
CA PRO A 420 37.33 8.80 -4.25
C PRO A 420 36.52 10.13 -4.28
N GLU A 421 37.08 11.26 -3.80
CA GLU A 421 36.36 12.57 -3.92
C GLU A 421 36.40 13.07 -5.35
N GLY A 422 35.32 13.76 -5.76
CA GLY A 422 35.25 14.46 -7.05
C GLY A 422 34.68 13.64 -8.22
N SER A 423 34.20 12.42 -7.96
CA SER A 423 33.53 11.59 -8.98
C SER A 423 32.02 11.87 -8.99
N GLU A 424 31.56 12.84 -9.78
CA GLU A 424 30.13 13.08 -10.02
C GLU A 424 29.49 12.00 -10.93
N SER A 425 30.23 10.96 -11.32
CA SER A 425 29.74 9.83 -12.10
C SER A 425 29.98 8.51 -11.34
N ALA A 426 28.91 7.76 -11.07
CA ALA A 426 28.93 6.60 -10.18
C ALA A 426 29.63 5.35 -10.75
N ASP A 427 29.91 5.28 -12.05
CA ASP A 427 30.24 4.01 -12.72
C ASP A 427 31.72 3.79 -13.10
N THR A 428 32.65 4.73 -12.87
CA THR A 428 34.03 4.62 -13.40
C THR A 428 35.18 4.92 -12.42
N SER A 429 34.93 5.08 -11.12
CA SER A 429 36.01 5.32 -10.14
C SER A 429 36.37 4.06 -9.34
N THR A 430 37.66 3.72 -9.30
CA THR A 430 38.16 2.60 -8.48
C THR A 430 38.03 2.93 -6.99
N PRO A 431 37.36 2.09 -6.18
CA PRO A 431 37.26 2.26 -4.73
C PRO A 431 38.64 2.32 -4.06
N ILE A 432 38.79 3.16 -3.04
CA ILE A 432 40.04 3.32 -2.29
C ILE A 432 39.91 2.74 -0.88
N SER A 433 40.87 1.91 -0.47
CA SER A 433 40.95 1.38 0.90
C SER A 433 41.63 2.36 1.85
N PHE A 434 41.62 2.10 3.16
CA PHE A 434 42.36 2.93 4.11
C PHE A 434 43.87 2.98 3.80
N ARG A 435 44.46 1.89 3.30
CA ARG A 435 45.84 1.89 2.80
C ARG A 435 46.03 2.91 1.68
N GLY A 436 45.12 2.93 0.70
CA GLY A 436 45.14 3.91 -0.38
C GLY A 436 44.98 5.35 0.11
N LEU A 437 44.13 5.59 1.13
CA LEU A 437 44.00 6.90 1.76
C LEU A 437 45.29 7.34 2.47
N VAL A 438 45.95 6.45 3.21
CA VAL A 438 47.25 6.72 3.83
C VAL A 438 48.29 6.99 2.74
N ASP A 439 48.28 6.25 1.63
CA ASP A 439 49.20 6.47 0.53
C ASP A 439 49.03 7.84 -0.13
N ALA A 440 47.79 8.35 -0.19
CA ALA A 440 47.45 9.64 -0.79
C ALA A 440 47.72 10.85 0.13
N TYR A 441 47.48 10.72 1.44
CA TYR A 441 47.49 11.86 2.37
C TYR A 441 48.63 11.85 3.39
N ALA A 442 49.38 10.74 3.57
CA ALA A 442 50.55 10.76 4.44
C ALA A 442 51.66 11.63 3.80
N PRO A 443 52.24 12.61 4.53
CA PRO A 443 53.15 13.58 3.94
C PRO A 443 54.49 12.98 3.49
N THR A 444 54.92 11.86 4.08
CA THR A 444 56.16 11.16 3.72
C THR A 444 56.00 9.64 3.80
N THR A 445 56.90 8.91 3.13
CA THR A 445 57.00 7.44 3.22
C THR A 445 57.21 6.95 4.65
N MET A 446 57.95 7.70 5.47
CA MET A 446 58.13 7.39 6.88
C MET A 446 56.81 7.45 7.64
N VAL A 447 56.01 8.51 7.47
CA VAL A 447 54.71 8.66 8.16
C VAL A 447 53.73 7.57 7.75
N ARG A 448 53.75 7.17 6.47
CA ARG A 448 52.99 6.00 5.99
C ARG A 448 53.37 4.73 6.74
N GLU A 449 54.67 4.45 6.90
CA GLU A 449 55.14 3.28 7.66
C GLU A 449 54.79 3.38 9.16
N LEU A 450 54.84 4.58 9.75
CA LEU A 450 54.44 4.81 11.15
C LEU A 450 52.96 4.49 11.39
N ILE A 451 52.08 4.90 10.47
CA ILE A 451 50.64 4.57 10.53
C ILE A 451 50.43 3.07 10.31
N ALA A 452 51.07 2.50 9.29
CA ALA A 452 50.96 1.08 8.95
C ALA A 452 51.38 0.15 10.11
N GLN A 453 52.38 0.55 10.89
CA GLN A 453 52.86 -0.22 12.05
C GLN A 453 52.14 0.10 13.36
N GLY A 454 51.31 1.16 13.39
CA GLY A 454 50.52 1.58 14.54
C GLY A 454 51.23 2.48 15.54
N TYR A 455 52.34 3.11 15.15
CA TYR A 455 53.10 4.02 16.00
C TYR A 455 52.52 5.44 16.04
N LEU A 456 51.83 5.86 14.98
CA LEU A 456 51.10 7.13 14.94
C LEU A 456 49.59 6.88 15.12
N PRO A 457 49.01 7.18 16.29
CA PRO A 457 47.61 6.88 16.59
C PRO A 457 46.64 7.92 16.01
N ARG A 458 45.34 7.60 15.99
CA ARG A 458 44.25 8.49 15.53
C ARG A 458 44.18 9.83 16.29
N HIS A 459 44.65 9.83 17.54
CA HIS A 459 44.70 10.98 18.45
C HIS A 459 45.93 11.88 18.27
N PHE A 460 46.68 11.74 17.16
CA PHE A 460 47.94 12.46 16.91
C PHE A 460 47.87 13.97 17.18
N ALA A 461 46.76 14.61 16.83
CA ALA A 461 46.58 16.06 16.99
C ALA A 461 46.58 16.49 18.45
N ARG A 462 46.04 15.64 19.33
CA ARG A 462 45.99 15.88 20.77
C ARG A 462 47.37 15.73 21.40
N TYR A 463 48.11 14.69 21.03
CA TYR A 463 49.48 14.49 21.49
C TYR A 463 50.47 15.55 20.96
N ALA A 464 50.20 16.16 19.80
CA ALA A 464 51.02 17.24 19.23
C ALA A 464 50.81 18.61 19.92
N SER A 465 49.67 18.77 20.62
CA SER A 465 49.33 19.97 21.39
C SER A 465 49.67 19.79 22.88
N MET A 466 50.16 20.83 23.58
CA MET A 466 50.34 20.74 25.03
C MET A 466 48.96 20.73 25.70
N PHE A 467 48.47 19.54 26.04
CA PHE A 467 47.16 19.33 26.65
C PHE A 467 47.25 19.46 28.17
N TYR A 468 46.45 20.35 28.76
CA TYR A 468 46.33 20.52 30.22
C TYR A 468 45.11 19.73 30.73
N GLY A 469 45.22 18.40 30.72
CA GLY A 469 44.13 17.46 30.92
C GLY A 469 43.69 17.25 32.37
N LYS A 470 43.14 18.25 33.04
CA LYS A 470 42.55 18.05 34.38
C LYS A 470 41.16 17.40 34.35
N ASP A 471 40.33 17.69 33.33
CA ASP A 471 38.89 17.39 33.41
C ASP A 471 38.31 16.52 32.27
N VAL A 472 38.95 16.44 31.09
CA VAL A 472 38.38 15.80 29.88
C VAL A 472 39.29 14.69 29.33
N GLY A 473 38.72 13.51 29.06
CA GLY A 473 39.39 12.35 28.46
C GLY A 473 39.76 12.56 26.98
N LEU A 474 40.61 11.69 26.43
CA LEU A 474 41.14 11.83 25.06
C LEU A 474 40.04 11.77 24.00
N ASN A 475 39.12 10.79 24.11
CA ASN A 475 37.99 10.64 23.20
C ASN A 475 37.00 11.80 23.35
N ALA A 476 36.66 12.19 24.59
CA ALA A 476 35.80 13.33 24.86
C ALA A 476 36.33 14.63 24.25
N ALA A 477 37.61 14.94 24.46
CA ALA A 477 38.24 16.14 23.91
C ALA A 477 38.25 16.10 22.38
N GLU A 478 38.62 14.98 21.76
CA GLU A 478 38.61 14.83 20.31
C GLU A 478 37.21 15.01 19.70
N TYR A 479 36.18 14.45 20.34
CA TYR A 479 34.80 14.66 19.93
C TYR A 479 34.39 16.13 20.03
N ILE A 480 34.76 16.83 21.11
CA ILE A 480 34.47 18.27 21.26
C ILE A 480 35.05 19.07 20.09
N ALA A 481 36.33 18.90 19.74
CA ALA A 481 36.95 19.69 18.67
C ALA A 481 36.49 19.30 17.26
N ARG A 482 36.10 18.04 17.04
CA ARG A 482 35.72 17.57 15.70
C ARG A 482 34.21 17.63 15.44
N ALA A 483 33.39 17.58 16.47
CA ALA A 483 31.94 17.57 16.34
C ALA A 483 31.27 18.81 16.94
N ILE A 484 31.59 19.15 18.19
CA ILE A 484 30.91 20.23 18.92
C ILE A 484 31.37 21.60 18.44
N GLU A 485 32.67 21.89 18.45
CA GLU A 485 33.22 23.19 17.98
C GLU A 485 32.82 23.50 16.52
N PRO A 486 32.80 22.53 15.58
CA PRO A 486 32.35 22.77 14.21
C PRO A 486 30.82 22.73 14.03
N GLY A 487 30.06 22.28 15.04
CA GLY A 487 28.60 22.11 14.95
C GLY A 487 28.14 20.96 14.04
N ALA A 488 29.00 19.96 13.80
CA ALA A 488 28.75 18.87 12.86
C ALA A 488 28.81 17.50 13.57
N PRO A 489 27.76 16.67 13.54
CA PRO A 489 27.78 15.41 14.29
C PRO A 489 28.72 14.38 13.72
N ILE A 490 29.19 13.51 14.62
CA ILE A 490 29.90 12.27 14.28
C ILE A 490 29.15 11.12 14.96
N VAL A 491 28.25 10.50 14.20
CA VAL A 491 27.24 9.57 14.72
C VAL A 491 27.85 8.37 15.46
N GLU A 492 28.83 7.71 14.85
CA GLU A 492 29.42 6.44 15.31
C GLU A 492 30.77 6.61 16.03
N TYR A 493 31.13 7.83 16.44
CA TYR A 493 32.37 8.03 17.21
C TYR A 493 32.22 7.41 18.62
N GLU A 494 33.13 6.51 18.97
CA GLU A 494 33.07 5.78 20.23
C GLU A 494 33.31 6.70 21.45
N LEU A 495 32.35 6.72 22.37
CA LEU A 495 32.44 7.43 23.64
C LEU A 495 32.06 6.52 24.80
N SER A 496 32.93 6.42 25.81
CA SER A 496 32.57 5.74 27.04
C SER A 496 31.57 6.58 27.85
N GLU A 497 30.84 5.96 28.78
CA GLU A 497 29.95 6.68 29.72
C GLU A 497 30.71 7.77 30.52
N ARG A 498 32.01 7.56 30.77
CA ARG A 498 32.87 8.58 31.37
C ARG A 498 33.11 9.76 30.40
N ASP A 499 33.39 9.48 29.13
CA ASP A 499 33.61 10.51 28.11
C ASP A 499 32.36 11.37 27.92
N VAL A 500 31.17 10.75 27.80
CA VAL A 500 29.90 11.46 27.66
C VAL A 500 29.68 12.42 28.84
N ARG A 501 29.87 11.94 30.08
CA ARG A 501 29.74 12.80 31.27
C ARG A 501 30.75 13.95 31.29
N GLN A 502 31.97 13.73 30.79
CA GLN A 502 32.98 14.78 30.69
C GLN A 502 32.61 15.82 29.63
N ILE A 503 32.12 15.39 28.45
CA ILE A 503 31.63 16.30 27.40
C ILE A 503 30.52 17.19 27.95
N LEU A 504 29.52 16.61 28.61
CA LEU A 504 28.39 17.37 29.16
C LEU A 504 28.84 18.40 30.21
N ARG A 505 29.78 18.04 31.10
CA ARG A 505 30.34 18.96 32.11
C ARG A 505 31.15 20.09 31.48
N ASP A 506 32.03 19.77 30.53
CA ASP A 506 32.89 20.75 29.86
C ASP A 506 32.07 21.79 29.09
N GLN A 507 31.01 21.34 28.42
CA GLN A 507 30.05 22.20 27.72
C GLN A 507 29.00 22.86 28.65
N LYS A 508 29.18 22.75 29.98
CA LYS A 508 28.28 23.30 31.02
C LYS A 508 26.83 22.86 30.86
N ALA A 509 26.62 21.67 30.31
CA ALA A 509 25.32 21.05 30.05
C ALA A 509 24.84 20.18 31.23
N ASP A 510 25.10 20.60 32.47
CA ASP A 510 24.66 19.87 33.68
C ASP A 510 23.13 19.96 33.90
N SER A 511 22.48 21.01 33.37
CA SER A 511 21.01 21.18 33.37
C SER A 511 20.41 20.74 32.04
N ASP A 512 19.17 20.23 32.06
CA ASP A 512 18.44 19.76 30.87
C ASP A 512 18.09 20.91 29.90
N ASP A 513 18.14 22.16 30.38
CA ASP A 513 17.78 23.36 29.63
C ASP A 513 18.93 23.95 28.77
N ASN A 514 20.06 23.26 28.64
CA ASN A 514 21.21 23.77 27.87
C ASN A 514 20.96 23.74 26.35
N HIS A 515 21.38 24.80 25.65
CA HIS A 515 21.29 24.93 24.18
C HIS A 515 22.00 23.83 23.38
N LEU A 516 23.00 23.16 23.96
CA LEU A 516 23.74 22.07 23.31
C LEU A 516 22.81 20.94 22.84
N PHE A 517 21.72 20.67 23.57
CA PHE A 517 20.75 19.62 23.20
C PHE A 517 19.88 20.02 22.01
N ASP A 518 19.90 21.30 21.63
CA ASP A 518 19.30 21.80 20.41
C ASP A 518 20.33 21.88 19.27
N GLU A 519 21.55 21.33 19.36
CA GLU A 519 22.55 21.40 18.30
C GLU A 519 22.73 20.05 17.57
N PRO A 520 23.01 20.04 16.25
CA PRO A 520 23.30 18.80 15.52
C PRO A 520 24.47 18.02 16.12
N ALA A 521 25.46 18.70 16.70
CA ALA A 521 26.68 18.08 17.22
C ALA A 521 26.43 17.04 18.33
N ILE A 522 25.24 17.04 18.93
CA ILE A 522 24.86 16.05 19.94
C ILE A 522 24.45 14.69 19.35
N TYR A 523 24.25 14.60 18.03
CA TYR A 523 23.86 13.37 17.34
C TYR A 523 25.01 12.36 17.27
N ASN A 524 25.35 11.83 18.43
CA ASN A 524 26.20 10.68 18.63
C ASN A 524 25.41 9.62 19.39
N LEU A 525 25.53 8.37 18.95
CA LEU A 525 24.70 7.30 19.45
C LEU A 525 24.91 7.06 20.96
N ASP A 526 26.14 7.17 21.47
CA ASP A 526 26.47 6.96 22.89
C ASP A 526 25.95 8.11 23.75
N ILE A 527 26.03 9.35 23.25
CA ILE A 527 25.48 10.53 23.95
C ILE A 527 23.96 10.41 24.06
N VAL A 528 23.26 10.18 22.95
CA VAL A 528 21.79 10.12 22.95
C VAL A 528 21.30 8.93 23.77
N ARG A 529 21.97 7.78 23.70
CA ARG A 529 21.69 6.63 24.59
C ARG A 529 21.75 7.05 26.06
N HIS A 530 22.85 7.69 26.48
CA HIS A 530 23.02 8.15 27.85
C HIS A 530 21.93 9.14 28.26
N LEU A 531 21.52 10.05 27.37
CA LEU A 531 20.43 10.99 27.64
C LEU A 531 19.09 10.27 27.81
N VAL A 532 18.78 9.30 26.94
CA VAL A 532 17.54 8.51 27.04
C VAL A 532 17.50 7.71 28.35
N GLU A 533 18.60 7.07 28.74
CA GLU A 533 18.67 6.22 29.94
C GLU A 533 18.71 7.01 31.26
N HIS A 534 19.32 8.21 31.27
CA HIS A 534 19.62 8.92 32.53
C HIS A 534 19.10 10.35 32.62
N ARG A 535 18.75 11.02 31.52
CA ARG A 535 18.38 12.45 31.47
C ARG A 535 17.23 12.73 30.51
N ARG A 536 16.02 12.36 30.96
CA ARG A 536 14.81 12.44 30.15
C ARG A 536 14.52 13.84 29.57
N GLY A 537 14.69 14.91 30.35
CA GLY A 537 14.39 16.28 29.86
C GLY A 537 15.31 16.72 28.73
N ALA A 538 16.61 16.42 28.83
CA ALA A 538 17.56 16.65 27.74
C ALA A 538 17.25 15.77 26.52
N ALA A 539 16.90 14.49 26.72
CA ALA A 539 16.52 13.58 25.65
C ALA A 539 15.26 14.05 24.91
N GLU A 540 14.26 14.60 25.61
CA GLU A 540 13.05 15.17 25.02
C GLU A 540 13.38 16.33 24.06
N ARG A 541 14.37 17.16 24.37
CA ARG A 541 14.80 18.26 23.48
C ARG A 541 15.47 17.73 22.22
N VAL A 542 16.38 16.77 22.38
CA VAL A 542 17.05 16.11 21.24
C VAL A 542 16.01 15.42 20.35
N ALA A 543 15.08 14.66 20.96
CA ALA A 543 14.00 13.96 20.27
C ALA A 543 13.07 14.92 19.52
N LYS A 544 12.66 16.02 20.15
CA LYS A 544 11.87 17.07 19.50
C LYS A 544 12.59 17.66 18.30
N ARG A 545 13.89 17.94 18.41
CA ARG A 545 14.67 18.45 17.28
C ARG A 545 14.74 17.45 16.13
N LEU A 546 15.03 16.18 16.44
CA LEU A 546 15.06 15.09 15.44
C LEU A 546 13.71 15.01 14.69
N ALA A 547 12.60 15.10 15.42
CA ALA A 547 11.25 15.08 14.87
C ALA A 547 10.91 16.34 14.03
N ASP A 548 11.20 17.53 14.55
CA ASP A 548 10.86 18.82 13.93
C ASP A 548 11.71 19.11 12.67
N ARG A 549 12.94 18.57 12.61
CA ARG A 549 13.90 18.77 11.51
C ARG A 549 14.09 17.52 10.67
N TRP A 550 13.06 16.66 10.57
CA TRP A 550 13.12 15.37 9.87
C TRP A 550 13.66 15.46 8.42
N GLY A 551 14.97 15.28 8.26
CA GLY A 551 15.70 15.33 6.99
C GLY A 551 16.71 14.18 6.87
N ALA A 552 17.54 14.20 5.82
CA ALA A 552 18.46 13.09 5.53
C ALA A 552 19.46 12.81 6.67
N GLN A 553 19.91 13.86 7.38
CA GLN A 553 20.85 13.73 8.50
C GLN A 553 20.19 13.09 9.72
N GLU A 554 19.00 13.57 10.10
CA GLU A 554 18.21 13.06 11.21
C GLU A 554 17.73 11.62 10.96
N GLN A 555 17.28 11.31 9.74
CA GLN A 555 16.92 9.97 9.32
C GLN A 555 18.10 9.01 9.42
N THR A 556 19.28 9.42 8.95
CA THR A 556 20.50 8.61 9.06
C THR A 556 20.84 8.34 10.51
N PHE A 557 20.77 9.35 11.39
CA PHE A 557 21.02 9.17 12.82
C PHE A 557 20.02 8.19 13.46
N VAL A 558 18.72 8.38 13.21
CA VAL A 558 17.66 7.55 13.80
C VAL A 558 17.70 6.11 13.30
N GLU A 559 17.98 5.91 12.00
CA GLU A 559 18.26 4.59 11.43
C GLU A 559 19.36 3.89 12.23
N ARG A 560 20.52 4.54 12.37
CA ARG A 560 21.68 3.98 13.09
C ARG A 560 21.37 3.69 14.55
N PHE A 561 20.60 4.57 15.19
CA PHE A 561 20.20 4.40 16.59
C PHE A 561 19.29 3.21 16.79
N PHE A 562 18.24 3.06 15.98
CA PHE A 562 17.31 1.93 16.07
C PHE A 562 17.95 0.60 15.67
N GLU A 563 18.96 0.62 14.79
CA GLU A 563 19.72 -0.57 14.42
C GLU A 563 20.71 -1.01 15.52
N ARG A 564 21.36 -0.05 16.21
CA ARG A 564 22.40 -0.35 17.20
C ARG A 564 21.82 -0.68 18.57
N GLU A 565 20.87 0.12 19.04
CA GLU A 565 20.44 0.06 20.44
C GLU A 565 19.42 -1.06 20.69
N PRO A 566 19.36 -1.58 21.93
CA PRO A 566 18.32 -2.52 22.33
C PRO A 566 16.92 -1.95 22.08
N ARG A 567 15.96 -2.84 21.80
CA ARG A 567 14.56 -2.49 21.48
C ARG A 567 13.93 -1.55 22.51
N ASP A 568 14.24 -1.73 23.80
CA ASP A 568 13.73 -0.89 24.87
C ASP A 568 14.21 0.57 24.79
N VAL A 569 15.50 0.78 24.46
CA VAL A 569 16.10 2.12 24.35
C VAL A 569 15.67 2.79 23.04
N ALA A 570 15.63 2.03 21.94
CA ALA A 570 15.10 2.49 20.66
C ALA A 570 13.63 2.93 20.77
N GLY A 571 12.80 2.11 21.46
CA GLY A 571 11.40 2.42 21.74
C GLY A 571 11.24 3.68 22.59
N GLN A 572 12.08 3.86 23.63
CA GLN A 572 12.06 5.09 24.43
C GLN A 572 12.35 6.34 23.60
N LEU A 573 13.37 6.33 22.74
CA LEU A 573 13.63 7.46 21.84
C LEU A 573 12.45 7.71 20.90
N ALA A 574 11.90 6.66 20.28
CA ALA A 574 10.73 6.76 19.41
C ALA A 574 9.51 7.37 20.13
N THR A 575 9.25 6.96 21.38
CA THR A 575 8.22 7.53 22.25
C THR A 575 8.44 9.02 22.54
N LEU A 576 9.67 9.47 22.74
CA LEU A 576 9.98 10.88 22.96
C LEU A 576 9.80 11.72 21.68
N MET A 577 10.04 11.12 20.50
CA MET A 577 9.89 11.78 19.20
C MET A 577 8.43 11.84 18.72
N ALA A 578 7.63 10.81 19.00
CA ALA A 578 6.28 10.61 18.47
C ALA A 578 5.32 11.81 18.58
N PRO A 579 5.33 12.64 19.66
CA PRO A 579 4.39 13.76 19.78
C PRO A 579 4.53 14.86 18.73
N THR A 580 5.74 15.10 18.18
CA THR A 580 5.95 16.13 17.14
C THR A 580 6.37 15.53 15.80
N TRP A 581 6.65 14.24 15.75
CA TRP A 581 7.11 13.55 14.54
C TRP A 581 5.95 13.19 13.61
N LYS A 582 5.73 14.05 12.62
CA LYS A 582 4.64 13.91 11.64
C LYS A 582 4.75 12.67 10.75
N GLN A 583 5.94 12.17 10.46
CA GLN A 583 6.20 11.00 9.59
C GLN A 583 6.48 9.70 10.36
N ALA A 584 6.18 9.67 11.66
CA ALA A 584 6.53 8.55 12.54
C ALA A 584 5.96 7.21 12.08
N LEU A 585 4.69 7.16 11.68
CA LEU A 585 4.01 5.90 11.34
C LEU A 585 4.45 5.38 9.97
N ARG A 586 4.62 6.25 8.97
CA ARG A 586 5.18 5.87 7.67
C ARG A 586 6.60 5.31 7.83
N TYR A 587 7.44 6.02 8.56
CA TYR A 587 8.83 5.58 8.74
C TYR A 587 8.90 4.27 9.53
N THR A 588 8.25 4.18 10.70
CA THR A 588 8.35 2.97 11.54
C THR A 588 7.63 1.77 10.93
N SER A 589 6.49 1.95 10.27
CA SER A 589 5.72 0.83 9.70
C SER A 589 6.29 0.35 8.36
N VAL A 590 6.92 1.21 7.57
CA VAL A 590 7.35 0.86 6.20
C VAL A 590 8.84 1.07 5.95
N GLU A 591 9.36 2.28 6.19
CA GLU A 591 10.69 2.67 5.66
C GLU A 591 11.87 2.20 6.51
N ALA A 592 11.71 2.13 7.83
CA ALA A 592 12.79 1.84 8.77
C ALA A 592 13.43 0.47 8.45
N PRO A 593 14.77 0.39 8.29
CA PRO A 593 15.46 -0.86 8.03
C PRO A 593 15.66 -1.64 9.34
N VAL A 594 14.56 -2.05 9.97
CA VAL A 594 14.53 -2.83 11.20
C VAL A 594 13.93 -4.21 10.98
N THR A 595 14.29 -5.15 11.85
CA THR A 595 13.69 -6.49 11.92
C THR A 595 12.17 -6.40 12.15
N PRO A 596 11.34 -7.32 11.62
CA PRO A 596 9.90 -7.40 11.92
C PRO A 596 9.54 -7.20 13.40
N GLN A 597 10.20 -7.90 14.32
CA GLN A 597 9.89 -7.74 15.74
C GLN A 597 10.32 -6.36 16.31
N GLY A 598 11.42 -5.81 15.80
CA GLY A 598 11.84 -4.44 16.10
C GLY A 598 10.85 -3.41 15.57
N ARG A 599 10.28 -3.66 14.39
CA ARG A 599 9.24 -2.83 13.76
C ARG A 599 7.99 -2.77 14.62
N LEU A 600 7.49 -3.91 15.08
CA LEU A 600 6.35 -3.98 16.01
C LEU A 600 6.60 -3.14 17.26
N ASN A 601 7.77 -3.26 17.87
CA ASN A 601 8.13 -2.48 19.05
C ASN A 601 8.18 -0.97 18.79
N LEU A 602 8.73 -0.54 17.66
CA LEU A 602 8.76 0.88 17.29
C LEU A 602 7.37 1.43 16.99
N VAL A 603 6.54 0.70 16.24
CA VAL A 603 5.16 1.10 15.94
C VAL A 603 4.34 1.16 17.21
N ASP A 604 4.49 0.20 18.12
CA ASP A 604 3.83 0.20 19.44
C ASP A 604 4.24 1.41 20.29
N ALA A 605 5.54 1.69 20.37
CA ALA A 605 6.08 2.84 21.09
C ALA A 605 5.62 4.19 20.52
N VAL A 606 5.53 4.29 19.19
CA VAL A 606 5.03 5.48 18.49
C VAL A 606 3.54 5.66 18.74
N LEU A 607 2.70 4.66 18.45
CA LEU A 607 1.25 4.70 18.70
C LEU A 607 0.93 5.00 20.17
N GLY A 608 1.73 4.50 21.10
CA GLY A 608 1.61 4.78 22.52
C GLY A 608 1.82 6.26 22.90
N ALA A 609 2.47 7.05 22.04
CA ALA A 609 2.90 8.41 22.35
C ALA A 609 2.56 9.50 21.29
N ILE A 610 1.99 9.14 20.13
CA ILE A 610 1.53 10.12 19.12
C ILE A 610 0.56 11.16 19.68
N SER A 611 0.60 12.39 19.15
CA SER A 611 -0.42 13.41 19.40
C SER A 611 -1.66 13.18 18.53
N GLY A 612 -2.78 13.82 18.90
CA GLY A 612 -4.03 13.78 18.12
C GLY A 612 -4.10 14.84 17.02
N ASP A 613 -2.95 15.37 16.57
CA ASP A 613 -2.89 16.37 15.51
C ASP A 613 -3.04 15.72 14.12
N GLU A 614 -3.45 16.49 13.11
CA GLU A 614 -3.54 16.01 11.72
C GLU A 614 -2.16 15.54 11.20
N ARG A 615 -2.17 14.40 10.50
CA ARG A 615 -0.96 13.72 10.01
C ARG A 615 -1.05 13.47 8.50
N ASP A 616 0.08 13.62 7.83
CA ASP A 616 0.22 13.38 6.39
C ASP A 616 0.92 12.04 6.08
N ASP A 617 1.16 11.21 7.10
CA ASP A 617 1.95 9.96 7.04
C ASP A 617 1.10 8.69 7.02
N LEU A 618 -0.21 8.84 6.83
CA LEU A 618 -1.19 7.77 6.80
C LEU A 618 -1.52 7.43 5.35
N ASP A 619 -0.91 6.38 4.84
CA ASP A 619 -1.16 5.86 3.50
C ASP A 619 -1.62 4.39 3.54
N PRO A 620 -2.06 3.82 2.40
CA PRO A 620 -2.61 2.46 2.39
C PRO A 620 -1.64 1.37 2.88
N GLU A 621 -0.33 1.57 2.77
CA GLU A 621 0.66 0.59 3.26
C GLU A 621 0.76 0.64 4.80
N VAL A 622 0.69 1.84 5.39
CA VAL A 622 0.61 2.02 6.85
C VAL A 622 -0.68 1.42 7.38
N ALA A 623 -1.81 1.66 6.71
CA ALA A 623 -3.11 1.11 7.08
C ALA A 623 -3.12 -0.42 7.08
N ALA A 624 -2.55 -1.03 6.03
CA ALA A 624 -2.39 -2.47 5.91
C ALA A 624 -1.52 -3.04 7.04
N TYR A 625 -0.36 -2.42 7.30
CA TYR A 625 0.52 -2.87 8.39
C TYR A 625 -0.18 -2.83 9.76
N MET A 626 -0.87 -1.73 10.05
CA MET A 626 -1.63 -1.56 11.29
C MET A 626 -2.76 -2.59 11.42
N SER A 627 -3.50 -2.86 10.34
CA SER A 627 -4.59 -3.84 10.32
C SER A 627 -4.10 -5.29 10.44
N ASP A 628 -2.94 -5.61 9.86
CA ASP A 628 -2.37 -6.97 9.94
C ASP A 628 -1.79 -7.28 11.33
N HIS A 629 -1.33 -6.25 12.05
CA HIS A 629 -0.52 -6.43 13.27
C HIS A 629 -1.16 -5.85 14.55
N TYR A 630 -2.37 -5.28 14.51
CA TYR A 630 -3.00 -4.63 15.68
C TYR A 630 -3.03 -5.53 16.92
N GLY A 631 -3.17 -6.85 16.74
CA GLY A 631 -3.26 -7.82 17.83
C GLY A 631 -1.98 -7.93 18.66
N ASP A 632 -0.83 -7.59 18.09
CA ASP A 632 0.48 -7.65 18.75
C ASP A 632 0.92 -6.27 19.29
N LEU A 633 0.14 -5.21 19.03
CA LEU A 633 0.40 -3.85 19.48
C LEU A 633 -0.33 -3.59 20.81
N ARG A 634 0.43 -3.42 21.90
CA ARG A 634 -0.10 -3.11 23.24
C ARG A 634 -0.74 -1.73 23.31
N ALA A 635 -0.25 -0.76 22.55
CA ALA A 635 -0.85 0.57 22.44
C ALA A 635 -2.28 0.52 21.89
N VAL A 636 -2.61 -0.51 21.11
CA VAL A 636 -3.95 -0.73 20.53
C VAL A 636 -4.80 -1.64 21.43
N THR A 637 -4.26 -2.78 21.85
CA THR A 637 -5.03 -3.77 22.65
C THR A 637 -5.19 -3.38 24.11
N HIS A 638 -4.20 -2.72 24.71
CA HIS A 638 -4.14 -2.37 26.14
C HIS A 638 -3.64 -0.92 26.35
N PRO A 639 -4.35 0.09 25.82
CA PRO A 639 -3.98 1.50 25.98
C PRO A 639 -3.98 1.89 27.46
N ALA A 640 -3.06 2.79 27.83
CA ALA A 640 -2.83 3.17 29.22
C ALA A 640 -4.02 3.89 29.88
N ASN A 641 -4.82 4.64 29.09
CA ASN A 641 -6.01 5.34 29.54
C ASN A 641 -6.95 5.66 28.35
N GLY A 642 -8.17 6.11 28.65
CA GLY A 642 -9.19 6.42 27.63
C GLY A 642 -8.79 7.53 26.65
N GLN A 643 -8.00 8.52 27.07
CA GLN A 643 -7.51 9.56 26.17
C GLN A 643 -6.53 8.99 25.14
N ARG A 644 -5.61 8.11 25.56
CA ARG A 644 -4.70 7.40 24.65
C ARG A 644 -5.46 6.48 23.70
N ALA A 645 -6.44 5.73 24.21
CA ALA A 645 -7.30 4.89 23.37
C ALA A 645 -8.00 5.72 22.28
N ALA A 646 -8.59 6.86 22.64
CA ALA A 646 -9.26 7.73 21.68
C ALA A 646 -8.30 8.25 20.59
N VAL A 647 -7.08 8.68 20.94
CA VAL A 647 -6.09 9.15 19.96
C VAL A 647 -5.65 8.01 19.03
N VAL A 648 -5.37 6.82 19.57
CA VAL A 648 -4.95 5.66 18.77
C VAL A 648 -6.08 5.25 17.81
N MET A 649 -7.31 5.10 18.30
CA MET A 649 -8.44 4.68 17.44
C MET A 649 -8.82 5.75 16.41
N ALA A 650 -8.71 7.04 16.75
CA ALA A 650 -8.87 8.12 15.78
C ALA A 650 -7.78 8.09 14.70
N THR A 651 -6.56 7.67 15.05
CA THR A 651 -5.47 7.49 14.09
C THR A 651 -5.72 6.31 13.17
N PHE A 652 -6.25 5.19 13.70
CA PHE A 652 -6.72 4.07 12.87
C PHE A 652 -7.81 4.52 11.89
N ALA A 653 -8.81 5.27 12.36
CA ALA A 653 -9.88 5.79 11.52
C ALA A 653 -9.35 6.74 10.43
N ALA A 654 -8.42 7.63 10.77
CA ALA A 654 -7.80 8.55 9.81
C ALA A 654 -6.94 7.83 8.76
N ALA A 655 -6.36 6.68 9.12
CA ALA A 655 -5.58 5.84 8.21
C ALA A 655 -6.43 4.89 7.35
N ASP A 656 -7.75 4.80 7.58
CA ASP A 656 -8.60 3.75 7.02
C ASP A 656 -8.12 2.32 7.40
N ALA A 657 -7.52 2.19 8.59
CA ALA A 657 -7.09 0.93 9.15
C ALA A 657 -8.23 0.25 9.93
N THR A 658 -8.26 -1.08 9.92
CA THR A 658 -9.35 -1.88 10.49
C THR A 658 -8.87 -2.80 11.61
N ILE A 659 -9.74 -3.03 12.60
CA ILE A 659 -9.56 -4.01 13.67
C ILE A 659 -10.52 -5.18 13.39
N ASP A 660 -10.00 -6.27 12.86
CA ASP A 660 -10.81 -7.40 12.40
C ASP A 660 -11.51 -8.16 13.53
N ASP A 661 -10.86 -8.26 14.69
CA ASP A 661 -11.33 -9.02 15.85
C ASP A 661 -11.27 -8.18 17.12
N LEU A 662 -12.44 -7.68 17.53
CA LEU A 662 -12.62 -6.87 18.73
C LEU A 662 -12.34 -7.62 20.03
N SER A 663 -12.37 -8.96 20.02
CA SER A 663 -12.21 -9.75 21.26
C SER A 663 -10.80 -9.67 21.87
N ARG A 664 -9.83 -9.16 21.10
CA ARG A 664 -8.44 -8.96 21.53
C ARG A 664 -8.22 -7.65 22.29
N LEU A 665 -9.21 -6.76 22.30
CA LEU A 665 -9.14 -5.45 22.94
C LEU A 665 -9.55 -5.54 24.42
N ASN A 666 -8.89 -4.75 25.27
CA ASN A 666 -9.38 -4.53 26.63
C ASN A 666 -10.59 -3.58 26.63
N GLU A 667 -11.24 -3.41 27.80
CA GLU A 667 -12.46 -2.61 27.94
C GLU A 667 -12.31 -1.16 27.43
N ILE A 668 -11.18 -0.51 27.74
CA ILE A 668 -10.93 0.89 27.34
C ILE A 668 -10.72 1.01 25.81
N ALA A 669 -9.96 0.10 25.21
CA ALA A 669 -9.75 0.07 23.76
C ALA A 669 -11.04 -0.28 23.01
N PHE A 670 -11.80 -1.24 23.55
CA PHE A 670 -13.05 -1.69 22.98
C PHE A 670 -14.07 -0.55 22.90
N GLU A 671 -14.26 0.20 23.98
CA GLU A 671 -15.13 1.38 23.99
C GLU A 671 -14.70 2.42 22.95
N ALA A 672 -13.40 2.73 22.86
CA ALA A 672 -12.88 3.69 21.89
C ALA A 672 -13.05 3.22 20.44
N ALA A 673 -12.77 1.95 20.15
CA ALA A 673 -12.87 1.37 18.81
C ALA A 673 -14.33 1.39 18.30
N ILE A 674 -15.27 1.15 19.21
CA ILE A 674 -16.71 1.22 18.93
C ILE A 674 -17.12 2.64 18.50
N GLN A 675 -16.67 3.66 19.22
CA GLN A 675 -17.02 5.05 18.89
C GLN A 675 -16.47 5.49 17.53
N THR A 676 -15.34 4.93 17.10
CA THR A 676 -14.72 5.25 15.80
C THR A 676 -15.17 4.36 14.65
N SER A 677 -15.91 3.28 14.90
CA SER A 677 -16.44 2.38 13.85
C SER A 677 -15.38 1.76 12.91
N ILE A 678 -14.17 1.50 13.44
CA ILE A 678 -12.98 1.01 12.70
C ILE A 678 -12.90 -0.53 12.59
N TYR A 679 -14.03 -1.24 12.71
CA TYR A 679 -14.07 -2.69 12.70
C TYR A 679 -15.06 -3.17 11.64
N PRO A 680 -14.82 -4.32 10.99
CA PRO A 680 -15.78 -4.87 10.06
C PRO A 680 -16.97 -5.47 10.81
N ILE A 681 -18.16 -5.36 10.20
CA ILE A 681 -19.34 -6.06 10.71
C ILE A 681 -19.23 -7.54 10.37
N SER A 682 -18.99 -8.35 11.40
CA SER A 682 -18.85 -9.81 11.30
C SER A 682 -19.58 -10.48 12.46
N ALA A 683 -19.97 -11.75 12.30
CA ALA A 683 -20.59 -12.52 13.39
C ALA A 683 -19.70 -12.56 14.65
N THR A 684 -18.38 -12.63 14.48
CA THR A 684 -17.41 -12.57 15.58
C THR A 684 -17.47 -11.25 16.34
N ASN A 685 -17.45 -10.12 15.64
CA ASN A 685 -17.48 -8.79 16.28
C ASN A 685 -18.85 -8.50 16.90
N LEU A 686 -19.94 -8.88 16.25
CA LEU A 686 -21.29 -8.78 16.81
C LEU A 686 -21.44 -9.65 18.08
N SER A 687 -20.83 -10.83 18.11
CA SER A 687 -20.77 -11.65 19.32
C SER A 687 -20.03 -10.95 20.46
N THR A 688 -18.91 -10.29 20.17
CA THR A 688 -18.13 -9.52 21.17
C THR A 688 -18.89 -8.30 21.69
N LEU A 689 -19.71 -7.67 20.85
CA LEU A 689 -20.61 -6.55 21.23
C LEU A 689 -21.76 -6.96 22.17
N GLY A 690 -21.91 -8.25 22.46
CA GLY A 690 -22.91 -8.79 23.37
C GLY A 690 -23.89 -9.77 22.73
N GLY A 691 -23.62 -10.20 21.49
CA GLY A 691 -24.44 -11.18 20.78
C GLY A 691 -25.81 -10.66 20.37
N ALA A 692 -26.66 -11.56 19.87
CA ALA A 692 -27.96 -11.25 19.27
C ALA A 692 -28.82 -10.29 20.09
N ASP A 693 -28.83 -10.43 21.42
CA ASP A 693 -29.69 -9.65 22.32
C ASP A 693 -29.25 -8.19 22.49
N ARG A 694 -27.97 -7.87 22.24
CA ARG A 694 -27.42 -6.51 22.45
C ARG A 694 -27.14 -5.76 21.15
N VAL A 695 -27.06 -6.48 20.03
CA VAL A 695 -26.74 -5.90 18.72
C VAL A 695 -27.96 -5.62 17.85
N ALA A 696 -29.17 -5.96 18.29
CA ALA A 696 -30.39 -5.61 17.58
C ALA A 696 -30.54 -4.06 17.45
N LEU A 697 -31.04 -3.58 16.31
CA LEU A 697 -31.05 -2.16 15.96
C LEU A 697 -31.90 -1.33 16.93
N ASP A 698 -32.97 -1.90 17.48
CA ASP A 698 -33.80 -1.30 18.53
C ASP A 698 -33.04 -1.10 19.84
N VAL A 699 -32.29 -2.11 20.26
CA VAL A 699 -31.41 -2.00 21.43
C VAL A 699 -30.35 -0.94 21.19
N LEU A 700 -29.65 -1.01 20.06
CA LEU A 700 -28.58 -0.06 19.71
C LEU A 700 -29.09 1.38 19.53
N TYR A 701 -30.33 1.56 19.06
CA TYR A 701 -30.97 2.86 18.88
C TYR A 701 -31.36 3.51 20.21
N SER A 702 -31.71 2.71 21.21
CA SER A 702 -32.25 3.18 22.50
C SER A 702 -31.22 3.82 23.44
N GLU A 703 -29.94 3.40 23.35
CA GLU A 703 -28.88 3.88 24.24
C GLU A 703 -27.92 4.86 23.54
N PRO A 704 -27.58 6.02 24.15
CA PRO A 704 -26.63 6.97 23.56
C PRO A 704 -25.22 6.39 23.34
N SER A 705 -24.77 5.48 24.21
CA SER A 705 -23.45 4.85 24.15
C SER A 705 -23.27 3.94 22.92
N THR A 706 -24.34 3.33 22.42
CA THR A 706 -24.35 2.42 21.29
C THR A 706 -24.68 3.10 19.96
N ARG A 707 -24.87 4.43 19.97
CA ARG A 707 -25.29 5.18 18.79
C ARG A 707 -24.32 5.04 17.61
N ALA A 708 -23.01 5.03 17.88
CA ALA A 708 -21.99 4.82 16.85
C ALA A 708 -22.12 3.43 16.20
N VAL A 709 -22.39 2.38 16.99
CA VAL A 709 -22.62 1.02 16.48
C VAL A 709 -23.87 0.97 15.60
N TYR A 710 -24.95 1.62 16.03
CA TYR A 710 -26.18 1.72 15.25
C TYR A 710 -25.93 2.38 13.89
N GLU A 711 -25.23 3.51 13.86
CA GLU A 711 -24.91 4.23 12.62
C GLU A 711 -24.01 3.39 11.70
N HIS A 712 -23.02 2.70 12.27
CA HIS A 712 -22.17 1.80 11.52
C HIS A 712 -22.94 0.62 10.91
N ALA A 713 -23.84 0.01 11.68
CA ALA A 713 -24.71 -1.08 11.23
C ALA A 713 -25.66 -0.64 10.11
N VAL A 714 -26.25 0.55 10.22
CA VAL A 714 -27.13 1.11 9.18
C VAL A 714 -26.35 1.44 7.91
N ASN A 715 -25.14 2.00 8.01
CA ASN A 715 -24.30 2.33 6.85
C ASN A 715 -23.85 1.08 6.08
N HIS A 716 -23.75 -0.08 6.76
CA HIS A 716 -23.36 -1.36 6.18
C HIS A 716 -24.45 -2.44 6.32
N LEU A 717 -25.72 -2.03 6.18
CA LEU A 717 -26.89 -2.85 6.54
C LEU A 717 -26.90 -4.24 5.90
N ALA A 718 -26.49 -4.36 4.63
CA ALA A 718 -26.47 -5.65 3.93
C ALA A 718 -25.55 -6.67 4.64
N ILE A 719 -24.35 -6.23 5.04
CA ILE A 719 -23.36 -7.05 5.73
C ILE A 719 -23.84 -7.35 7.15
N TYR A 720 -24.42 -6.35 7.82
CA TYR A 720 -25.01 -6.53 9.16
C TYR A 720 -26.12 -7.57 9.20
N LEU A 721 -27.09 -7.51 8.27
CA LEU A 721 -28.18 -8.48 8.21
C LEU A 721 -27.66 -9.90 7.99
N GLN A 722 -26.63 -10.07 7.15
CA GLN A 722 -26.00 -11.37 6.95
C GLN A 722 -25.27 -11.84 8.22
N ALA A 723 -24.48 -10.96 8.84
CA ALA A 723 -23.74 -11.27 10.07
C ALA A 723 -24.66 -11.64 11.24
N LEU A 724 -25.85 -11.02 11.33
CA LEU A 724 -26.87 -11.39 12.33
C LEU A 724 -27.40 -12.81 12.14
N VAL A 725 -27.60 -13.24 10.90
CA VAL A 725 -28.06 -14.61 10.58
C VAL A 725 -26.97 -15.63 10.95
N ASP A 726 -25.72 -15.26 10.75
CA ASP A 726 -24.55 -16.11 11.03
C ASP A 726 -24.20 -16.19 12.54
N LEU A 727 -24.85 -15.38 13.40
CA LEU A 727 -24.71 -15.49 14.86
C LEU A 727 -25.31 -16.79 15.40
N ASN A 728 -24.80 -17.22 16.56
CA ASN A 728 -25.35 -18.37 17.29
C ASN A 728 -25.66 -18.00 18.75
N PRO A 729 -26.95 -17.82 19.12
CA PRO A 729 -28.14 -17.95 18.27
C PRO A 729 -28.26 -16.81 17.24
N ALA A 730 -28.97 -17.07 16.13
CA ALA A 730 -29.22 -16.07 15.10
C ALA A 730 -30.04 -14.90 15.65
N GLY A 731 -29.64 -13.67 15.32
CA GLY A 731 -30.26 -12.45 15.82
C GLY A 731 -31.44 -11.99 14.98
N THR A 732 -32.35 -11.23 15.60
CA THR A 732 -33.43 -10.52 14.90
C THR A 732 -33.07 -9.03 14.81
N PRO A 733 -33.13 -8.38 13.64
CA PRO A 733 -32.69 -6.99 13.48
C PRO A 733 -33.46 -5.99 14.35
N ILE A 734 -34.77 -6.19 14.52
CA ILE A 734 -35.65 -5.40 15.37
C ILE A 734 -36.62 -6.38 16.04
N ALA A 735 -36.73 -6.33 17.36
CA ALA A 735 -37.63 -7.18 18.13
C ALA A 735 -38.76 -6.38 18.79
N ASP A 736 -38.49 -5.13 19.19
CA ASP A 736 -39.42 -4.21 19.83
C ASP A 736 -40.40 -3.60 18.81
N PRO A 737 -41.71 -3.86 18.92
CA PRO A 737 -42.72 -3.26 18.05
C PRO A 737 -42.82 -1.74 18.18
N ASP A 738 -42.52 -1.16 19.34
CA ASP A 738 -42.72 0.27 19.59
C ASP A 738 -41.68 1.13 18.84
N LEU A 739 -40.44 0.64 18.75
CA LEU A 739 -39.33 1.31 18.06
C LEU A 739 -39.28 1.04 16.56
N PHE A 740 -40.05 0.06 16.05
CA PHE A 740 -40.00 -0.34 14.64
C PHE A 740 -40.27 0.83 13.67
N ALA A 741 -41.32 1.62 13.92
CA ALA A 741 -41.66 2.75 13.05
C ALA A 741 -40.60 3.88 13.12
N GLU A 742 -40.00 4.10 14.30
CA GLU A 742 -38.99 5.14 14.51
C GLU A 742 -37.69 4.81 13.78
N ILE A 743 -37.21 3.57 13.89
CA ILE A 743 -36.01 3.09 13.19
C ILE A 743 -36.21 3.12 11.68
N LEU A 744 -37.36 2.63 11.19
CA LEU A 744 -37.68 2.72 9.76
C LEU A 744 -37.64 4.15 9.25
N ASN A 745 -38.16 5.11 10.02
CA ASN A 745 -38.11 6.53 9.65
C ASN A 745 -36.69 7.12 9.62
N ASP A 746 -35.84 6.70 10.55
CA ASP A 746 -34.45 7.17 10.62
C ASP A 746 -33.63 6.70 9.40
N ILE A 747 -33.91 5.50 8.90
CA ILE A 747 -33.12 4.88 7.82
C ILE A 747 -33.76 4.97 6.42
N ALA A 748 -35.07 5.22 6.32
CA ALA A 748 -35.84 5.19 5.06
C ALA A 748 -35.20 5.96 3.89
N ALA A 749 -34.63 7.12 4.17
CA ALA A 749 -34.04 8.00 3.15
C ALA A 749 -32.57 7.65 2.82
N LYS A 750 -31.93 6.80 3.63
CA LYS A 750 -30.50 6.47 3.52
C LYS A 750 -30.24 5.20 2.72
N LEU A 751 -31.27 4.37 2.52
CA LEU A 751 -31.10 2.99 2.03
C LEU A 751 -31.88 2.73 0.72
N PRO A 752 -31.34 1.86 -0.16
CA PRO A 752 -32.08 1.33 -1.30
C PRO A 752 -33.32 0.53 -0.87
N ALA A 753 -34.37 0.58 -1.69
CA ALA A 753 -35.63 -0.13 -1.43
C ALA A 753 -35.46 -1.65 -1.22
N ALA A 754 -34.51 -2.29 -1.91
CA ALA A 754 -34.25 -3.74 -1.76
C ALA A 754 -33.72 -4.11 -0.36
N LEU A 755 -32.89 -3.24 0.24
CA LEU A 755 -32.37 -3.48 1.59
C LEU A 755 -33.42 -3.20 2.67
N LEU A 756 -34.32 -2.23 2.43
CA LEU A 756 -35.48 -2.01 3.30
C LEU A 756 -36.42 -3.21 3.29
N ASP A 757 -36.68 -3.81 2.12
CA ASP A 757 -37.46 -5.04 1.99
C ASP A 757 -36.83 -6.19 2.80
N GLN A 758 -35.53 -6.44 2.59
CA GLN A 758 -34.80 -7.46 3.34
C GLN A 758 -34.84 -7.24 4.87
N LEU A 759 -34.67 -6.00 5.34
CA LEU A 759 -34.74 -5.66 6.77
C LEU A 759 -36.13 -5.97 7.34
N VAL A 760 -37.19 -5.50 6.69
CA VAL A 760 -38.57 -5.70 7.16
C VAL A 760 -38.94 -7.19 7.17
N GLY A 761 -38.48 -7.94 6.17
CA GLY A 761 -38.67 -9.39 6.09
C GLY A 761 -37.92 -10.18 7.16
N ALA A 762 -36.72 -9.73 7.54
CA ALA A 762 -35.91 -10.36 8.60
C ALA A 762 -36.34 -9.96 10.02
N THR A 763 -37.13 -8.90 10.17
CA THR A 763 -37.63 -8.38 11.44
C THR A 763 -38.77 -9.24 12.02
N SER A 764 -38.92 -9.25 13.34
CA SER A 764 -39.98 -9.99 14.04
C SER A 764 -41.38 -9.70 13.48
N ASN A 765 -42.23 -10.74 13.39
CA ASN A 765 -43.62 -10.60 12.95
C ASN A 765 -44.48 -9.78 13.94
N SER A 766 -44.02 -9.58 15.18
CA SER A 766 -44.68 -8.70 16.16
C SER A 766 -44.55 -7.21 15.82
N CYS A 767 -43.52 -6.84 15.07
CA CYS A 767 -43.27 -5.46 14.64
C CYS A 767 -44.23 -5.09 13.51
N ARG A 768 -45.30 -4.37 13.84
CA ARG A 768 -46.34 -3.95 12.90
C ARG A 768 -46.48 -2.44 12.90
N VAL A 769 -46.94 -1.90 11.77
CA VAL A 769 -47.28 -0.50 11.57
C VAL A 769 -48.79 -0.42 11.27
N PRO A 770 -49.64 -0.25 12.30
CA PRO A 770 -51.09 -0.20 12.12
C PRO A 770 -51.55 0.99 11.27
N ASP A 771 -50.84 2.12 11.35
CA ASP A 771 -51.11 3.33 10.57
C ASP A 771 -49.84 3.72 9.78
N LEU A 772 -49.92 3.63 8.45
CA LEU A 772 -48.82 3.94 7.55
C LEU A 772 -48.32 5.39 7.70
N GLN A 773 -49.14 6.34 8.18
CA GLN A 773 -48.72 7.72 8.42
C GLN A 773 -47.61 7.85 9.46
N ARG A 774 -47.46 6.87 10.35
CA ARG A 774 -46.35 6.85 11.31
C ARG A 774 -44.99 6.60 10.66
N THR A 775 -44.98 6.22 9.38
CA THR A 775 -43.77 5.88 8.63
C THR A 775 -43.63 6.69 7.34
N LYS A 776 -42.40 6.92 6.90
CA LYS A 776 -42.11 7.61 5.63
C LYS A 776 -42.51 6.77 4.42
N THR A 777 -42.87 7.44 3.34
CA THR A 777 -43.45 6.88 2.10
C THR A 777 -42.57 5.84 1.40
N GLU A 778 -41.25 5.91 1.57
CA GLU A 778 -40.29 4.99 0.98
C GLU A 778 -40.34 3.60 1.62
N THR A 779 -40.84 3.50 2.86
CA THR A 779 -40.90 2.24 3.63
C THR A 779 -42.17 1.44 3.36
N TRP A 780 -43.22 2.10 2.87
CA TRP A 780 -44.54 1.50 2.70
C TRP A 780 -44.53 0.25 1.82
N PRO A 781 -43.80 0.19 0.68
CA PRO A 781 -43.80 -1.01 -0.15
C PRO A 781 -43.24 -2.25 0.57
N ALA A 782 -42.20 -2.09 1.40
CA ALA A 782 -41.64 -3.18 2.21
C ALA A 782 -42.61 -3.62 3.32
N ILE A 783 -43.25 -2.66 4.00
CA ILE A 783 -44.27 -2.91 5.02
C ILE A 783 -45.44 -3.71 4.44
N VAL A 784 -45.92 -3.32 3.24
CA VAL A 784 -47.02 -3.99 2.54
C VAL A 784 -46.60 -5.37 2.04
N THR A 785 -45.42 -5.51 1.45
CA THR A 785 -44.89 -6.80 0.94
C THR A 785 -44.81 -7.86 2.03
N HIS A 786 -44.34 -7.48 3.23
CA HIS A 786 -44.21 -8.37 4.38
C HIS A 786 -45.41 -8.38 5.35
N TRP A 787 -46.54 -7.82 4.92
CA TRP A 787 -47.82 -7.82 5.63
C TRP A 787 -47.73 -7.24 7.05
N ARG A 788 -46.87 -6.24 7.24
CA ARG A 788 -46.64 -5.56 8.52
C ARG A 788 -47.68 -4.48 8.83
N THR A 789 -48.71 -4.34 8.02
CA THR A 789 -49.85 -3.44 8.24
C THR A 789 -51.19 -4.17 8.07
N ASP A 790 -52.29 -3.50 8.39
CA ASP A 790 -53.66 -3.99 8.17
C ASP A 790 -54.30 -3.29 6.97
N PRO A 791 -55.15 -3.99 6.19
CA PRO A 791 -55.87 -3.43 5.05
C PRO A 791 -57.02 -2.53 5.54
N THR A 792 -56.69 -1.39 6.12
CA THR A 792 -57.67 -0.36 6.51
C THR A 792 -57.89 0.60 5.35
N PHE A 793 -59.07 1.23 5.29
CA PHE A 793 -59.40 2.22 4.26
C PHE A 793 -58.30 3.29 4.14
N ASP A 794 -57.89 3.84 5.27
CA ASP A 794 -56.89 4.90 5.33
C ASP A 794 -55.50 4.46 4.84
N ASN A 795 -55.04 3.26 5.23
CA ASN A 795 -53.73 2.75 4.79
C ASN A 795 -53.70 2.49 3.28
N VAL A 796 -54.75 1.84 2.76
CA VAL A 796 -54.84 1.51 1.33
C VAL A 796 -54.93 2.79 0.50
N GLN A 797 -55.79 3.73 0.90
CA GLN A 797 -55.94 5.01 0.20
C GLN A 797 -54.63 5.80 0.18
N ARG A 798 -53.89 5.85 1.29
CA ARG A 798 -52.60 6.54 1.38
C ARG A 798 -51.55 5.88 0.50
N TYR A 799 -51.46 4.56 0.53
CA TYR A 799 -50.52 3.83 -0.31
C TYR A 799 -50.76 4.14 -1.80
N ILE A 800 -52.01 4.03 -2.26
CA ILE A 800 -52.40 4.29 -3.65
C ILE A 800 -52.08 5.74 -4.05
N ALA A 801 -52.26 6.70 -3.15
CA ALA A 801 -51.96 8.10 -3.44
C ALA A 801 -50.48 8.36 -3.78
N VAL A 802 -49.57 7.47 -3.39
CA VAL A 802 -48.12 7.61 -3.61
C VAL A 802 -47.59 6.62 -4.64
N HIS A 803 -47.99 5.35 -4.56
CA HIS A 803 -47.43 4.24 -5.36
C HIS A 803 -48.43 3.63 -6.35
N ASP A 804 -49.66 4.15 -6.42
CA ASP A 804 -50.79 3.53 -7.14
C ASP A 804 -51.07 2.09 -6.66
N VAL A 805 -51.94 1.35 -7.36
CA VAL A 805 -52.16 -0.08 -7.10
C VAL A 805 -51.10 -0.93 -7.80
N ASP A 806 -49.92 -1.03 -7.19
CA ASP A 806 -48.81 -1.86 -7.65
C ASP A 806 -48.99 -3.36 -7.33
N ASP A 807 -48.09 -4.22 -7.85
CA ASP A 807 -48.13 -5.67 -7.63
C ASP A 807 -48.08 -6.06 -6.14
N ARG A 808 -47.39 -5.25 -5.31
CA ARG A 808 -47.22 -5.49 -3.88
C ARG A 808 -48.52 -5.28 -3.13
N LEU A 809 -49.18 -4.16 -3.38
CA LEU A 809 -50.50 -3.86 -2.82
C LEU A 809 -51.55 -4.83 -3.37
N GLY A 810 -51.49 -5.16 -4.66
CA GLY A 810 -52.36 -6.14 -5.29
C GLY A 810 -52.30 -7.50 -4.60
N ALA A 811 -51.10 -8.04 -4.41
CA ALA A 811 -50.90 -9.31 -3.69
C ALA A 811 -51.36 -9.23 -2.22
N PHE A 812 -51.07 -8.13 -1.54
CA PHE A 812 -51.51 -7.92 -0.14
C PHE A 812 -53.03 -7.89 0.00
N LEU A 813 -53.72 -7.16 -0.88
CA LEU A 813 -55.18 -7.07 -0.88
C LEU A 813 -55.83 -8.39 -1.31
N ALA A 814 -55.29 -9.06 -2.32
CA ALA A 814 -55.78 -10.35 -2.77
C ALA A 814 -55.67 -11.43 -1.68
N ALA A 815 -54.62 -11.41 -0.87
CA ALA A 815 -54.46 -12.34 0.25
C ALA A 815 -55.42 -12.07 1.44
N ARG A 816 -55.92 -10.84 1.57
CA ARG A 816 -56.78 -10.43 2.69
C ARG A 816 -58.27 -10.38 2.34
N GLU A 817 -58.60 -10.21 1.07
CA GLU A 817 -59.95 -10.16 0.47
C GLU A 817 -60.93 -9.16 1.11
N ARG A 818 -60.46 -8.30 2.03
CA ARG A 818 -61.30 -7.38 2.79
C ARG A 818 -60.52 -6.14 3.20
N ILE A 819 -61.14 -4.98 3.01
CA ILE A 819 -60.70 -3.69 3.52
C ILE A 819 -61.59 -3.28 4.68
N THR A 820 -60.98 -2.84 5.78
CA THR A 820 -61.69 -2.36 6.97
C THR A 820 -61.93 -0.86 6.86
N THR A 821 -63.17 -0.47 6.63
CA THR A 821 -63.58 0.93 6.50
C THR A 821 -64.32 1.40 7.75
N PRO A 822 -63.81 2.43 8.47
CA PRO A 822 -64.52 3.00 9.60
C PRO A 822 -65.71 3.88 9.16
N ASP A 823 -66.71 4.03 10.04
CA ASP A 823 -68.01 4.63 9.71
C ASP A 823 -68.05 6.15 9.38
N PRO A 824 -67.06 7.02 9.68
CA PRO A 824 -67.15 8.42 9.25
C PRO A 824 -66.59 8.72 7.85
N VAL A 825 -66.13 7.73 7.07
CA VAL A 825 -65.54 7.98 5.74
C VAL A 825 -66.61 8.46 4.73
N PRO A 826 -66.48 9.65 4.12
CA PRO A 826 -67.43 10.18 3.14
C PRO A 826 -67.57 9.29 1.89
N GLN A 827 -68.78 9.22 1.35
CA GLN A 827 -69.07 8.43 0.15
C GLN A 827 -68.17 8.76 -1.06
N PRO A 828 -67.85 10.04 -1.37
CA PRO A 828 -66.97 10.36 -2.50
C PRO A 828 -65.58 9.73 -2.38
N ASP A 829 -65.02 9.65 -1.17
CA ASP A 829 -63.72 9.04 -0.93
C ASP A 829 -63.77 7.51 -1.07
N ARG A 830 -64.87 6.90 -0.63
CA ARG A 830 -65.12 5.46 -0.82
C ARG A 830 -65.24 5.09 -2.29
N LEU A 831 -65.91 5.92 -3.09
CA LEU A 831 -66.01 5.75 -4.54
C LEU A 831 -64.65 5.90 -5.21
N LYS A 832 -63.85 6.88 -4.80
CA LYS A 832 -62.49 7.08 -5.34
C LYS A 832 -61.61 5.84 -5.14
N LEU A 833 -61.60 5.26 -3.93
CA LEU A 833 -60.86 4.02 -3.66
C LEU A 833 -61.43 2.83 -4.45
N THR A 834 -62.75 2.74 -4.55
CA THR A 834 -63.44 1.70 -5.32
C THR A 834 -63.00 1.66 -6.77
N PHE A 835 -62.94 2.80 -7.45
CA PHE A 835 -62.51 2.85 -8.84
C PHE A 835 -61.04 2.46 -9.02
N ALA A 836 -60.17 2.84 -8.08
CA ALA A 836 -58.77 2.41 -8.11
C ALA A 836 -58.65 0.87 -8.00
N ILE A 837 -59.43 0.23 -7.12
CA ILE A 837 -59.44 -1.23 -6.97
C ILE A 837 -60.01 -1.92 -8.21
N LEU A 838 -61.12 -1.43 -8.77
CA LEU A 838 -61.74 -2.04 -9.95
C LEU A 838 -60.83 -1.93 -11.19
N ALA A 839 -60.14 -0.80 -11.36
CA ALA A 839 -59.20 -0.57 -12.45
C ALA A 839 -57.90 -1.39 -12.34
N ALA A 840 -57.58 -1.93 -11.16
CA ALA A 840 -56.35 -2.68 -10.86
C ALA A 840 -56.36 -4.11 -11.43
N ARG A 841 -56.68 -4.25 -12.72
CA ARG A 841 -56.82 -5.56 -13.39
C ARG A 841 -55.50 -6.28 -13.61
N ASP A 842 -54.41 -5.53 -13.76
CA ASP A 842 -53.09 -6.09 -14.03
C ASP A 842 -52.44 -6.64 -12.75
N THR A 843 -52.74 -6.01 -11.60
CA THR A 843 -52.14 -6.36 -10.30
C THR A 843 -53.06 -7.24 -9.45
N ILE A 844 -54.38 -7.11 -9.58
CA ILE A 844 -55.39 -8.01 -8.98
C ILE A 844 -56.16 -8.67 -10.12
N ALA A 845 -55.64 -9.76 -10.67
CA ALA A 845 -56.19 -10.39 -11.88
C ALA A 845 -57.63 -10.90 -11.71
N ASP A 846 -57.97 -11.46 -10.54
CA ASP A 846 -59.27 -12.07 -10.28
C ASP A 846 -60.39 -11.01 -10.12
N PRO A 847 -61.37 -10.97 -11.05
CA PRO A 847 -62.51 -10.05 -10.96
C PRO A 847 -63.33 -10.19 -9.68
N THR A 848 -63.47 -11.41 -9.15
CA THR A 848 -64.29 -11.68 -7.96
C THR A 848 -63.63 -11.12 -6.70
N VAL A 849 -62.30 -11.17 -6.63
CA VAL A 849 -61.54 -10.53 -5.55
C VAL A 849 -61.68 -9.02 -5.62
N ARG A 850 -61.60 -8.39 -6.81
CA ARG A 850 -61.82 -6.95 -6.98
C ARG A 850 -63.21 -6.53 -6.48
N VAL A 851 -64.25 -7.28 -6.84
CA VAL A 851 -65.64 -7.01 -6.40
C VAL A 851 -65.81 -7.21 -4.89
N ALA A 852 -65.23 -8.27 -4.31
CA ALA A 852 -65.29 -8.51 -2.86
C ALA A 852 -64.61 -7.39 -2.06
N LEU A 853 -63.44 -6.92 -2.52
CA LEU A 853 -62.74 -5.78 -1.94
C LEU A 853 -63.59 -4.51 -2.04
N THR A 854 -64.17 -4.22 -3.21
CA THR A 854 -65.09 -3.09 -3.38
C THR A 854 -66.30 -3.17 -2.44
N ALA A 855 -66.91 -4.35 -2.31
CA ALA A 855 -68.04 -4.56 -1.41
C ALA A 855 -67.64 -4.30 0.05
N SER A 856 -66.42 -4.68 0.45
CA SER A 856 -65.92 -4.42 1.80
C SER A 856 -65.67 -2.94 2.10
N VAL A 857 -65.39 -2.11 1.08
CA VAL A 857 -65.26 -0.66 1.22
C VAL A 857 -66.60 0.02 1.50
N ALA A 858 -67.72 -0.62 1.12
CA ALA A 858 -69.08 -0.10 1.22
C ALA A 858 -69.25 1.30 0.57
N PRO A 859 -69.01 1.45 -0.74
CA PRO A 859 -69.12 2.73 -1.45
C PRO A 859 -70.56 3.22 -1.71
N GLY A 860 -71.55 2.38 -1.44
CA GLY A 860 -72.92 2.59 -1.91
C GLY A 860 -73.04 2.24 -3.39
N LEU A 861 -73.96 2.89 -4.10
CA LEU A 861 -74.18 2.65 -5.53
C LEU A 861 -73.07 3.30 -6.37
N ILE A 862 -72.46 2.50 -7.24
CA ILE A 862 -71.43 2.91 -8.20
C ILE A 862 -72.14 3.49 -9.42
N PRO A 863 -71.82 4.72 -9.86
CA PRO A 863 -72.36 5.29 -11.08
C PRO A 863 -71.89 4.49 -12.32
N ILE A 864 -72.83 3.91 -13.07
CA ILE A 864 -72.52 3.09 -14.25
C ILE A 864 -71.68 3.82 -15.30
N GLY A 865 -71.92 5.13 -15.50
CA GLY A 865 -71.19 5.93 -16.49
C GLY A 865 -69.70 6.15 -16.20
N GLN A 866 -69.18 5.64 -15.08
CA GLN A 866 -67.75 5.63 -14.76
C GLN A 866 -67.08 4.26 -15.05
N LEU A 867 -67.84 3.24 -15.45
CA LEU A 867 -67.32 1.97 -15.92
C LEU A 867 -67.14 2.01 -17.45
N GLY A 868 -66.01 1.51 -17.94
CA GLY A 868 -65.71 1.47 -19.37
C GLY A 868 -65.86 0.06 -19.96
N PRO A 869 -65.71 -0.11 -21.29
CA PRO A 869 -65.78 -1.41 -21.96
C PRO A 869 -64.86 -2.49 -21.37
N ALA A 870 -63.73 -2.10 -20.77
CA ALA A 870 -62.81 -3.04 -20.14
C ALA A 870 -63.31 -3.62 -18.81
N ASP A 871 -64.33 -3.01 -18.21
CA ASP A 871 -64.94 -3.41 -16.94
C ASP A 871 -66.28 -4.14 -17.14
N ALA A 872 -66.67 -4.39 -18.40
CA ALA A 872 -67.96 -4.98 -18.77
C ALA A 872 -68.21 -6.34 -18.10
N ASN A 873 -67.16 -7.13 -17.90
CA ASN A 873 -67.23 -8.43 -17.22
C ASN A 873 -67.53 -8.32 -15.70
N LEU A 874 -67.39 -7.14 -15.10
CA LEU A 874 -67.67 -6.90 -13.68
C LEU A 874 -69.14 -6.56 -13.43
N VAL A 875 -69.89 -6.08 -14.43
CA VAL A 875 -71.25 -5.54 -14.26
C VAL A 875 -72.17 -6.56 -13.56
N GLY A 876 -72.18 -7.81 -14.01
CA GLY A 876 -73.01 -8.85 -13.36
C GLY A 876 -72.60 -9.16 -11.93
N GLN A 877 -71.30 -9.17 -11.62
CA GLN A 877 -70.81 -9.42 -10.26
C GLN A 877 -71.10 -8.23 -9.33
N LEU A 878 -70.99 -6.99 -9.84
CA LEU A 878 -71.30 -5.78 -9.10
C LEU A 878 -72.81 -5.65 -8.82
N LEU A 879 -73.67 -6.04 -9.77
CA LEU A 879 -75.12 -6.15 -9.57
C LEU A 879 -75.45 -7.18 -8.49
N ALA A 880 -74.86 -8.39 -8.57
CA ALA A 880 -75.06 -9.43 -7.58
C ALA A 880 -74.60 -9.01 -6.16
N ALA A 881 -73.56 -8.18 -6.07
CA ALA A 881 -73.08 -7.59 -4.82
C ALA A 881 -73.90 -6.36 -4.36
N SER A 882 -74.98 -5.99 -5.05
CA SER A 882 -75.80 -4.80 -4.78
C SER A 882 -75.04 -3.48 -4.81
N LEU A 883 -73.98 -3.39 -5.64
CA LEU A 883 -73.15 -2.21 -5.82
C LEU A 883 -73.55 -1.37 -7.04
N LEU A 884 -74.38 -1.91 -7.94
CA LEU A 884 -74.99 -1.18 -9.05
C LEU A 884 -76.50 -1.08 -8.84
N ALA A 885 -77.10 -0.02 -9.38
CA ALA A 885 -78.56 0.09 -9.41
C ALA A 885 -79.14 -0.93 -10.40
N ASP A 886 -80.17 -1.65 -10.01
CA ASP A 886 -80.90 -2.55 -10.92
C ASP A 886 -81.93 -1.75 -11.72
N GLU A 887 -81.43 -1.01 -12.71
CA GLU A 887 -82.18 -0.05 -13.51
C GLU A 887 -81.74 -0.07 -14.99
N PRO A 888 -82.54 0.51 -15.92
CA PRO A 888 -82.23 0.54 -17.34
C PRO A 888 -80.81 0.99 -17.70
N ALA A 889 -80.31 2.02 -17.02
CA ALA A 889 -79.00 2.60 -17.31
C ALA A 889 -77.82 1.65 -17.05
N THR A 890 -78.00 0.64 -16.20
CA THR A 890 -76.95 -0.35 -15.88
C THR A 890 -76.68 -1.30 -17.04
N PHE A 891 -77.66 -1.47 -17.93
CA PHE A 891 -77.59 -2.35 -19.09
C PHE A 891 -77.27 -1.56 -20.36
N ASP A 892 -76.21 -0.75 -20.32
CA ASP A 892 -75.77 0.04 -21.46
C ASP A 892 -75.35 -0.89 -22.63
N PRO A 893 -75.96 -0.76 -23.82
CA PRO A 893 -75.65 -1.59 -24.99
C PRO A 893 -74.21 -1.48 -25.47
N ASP A 894 -73.57 -0.32 -25.29
CA ASP A 894 -72.18 -0.11 -25.70
C ASP A 894 -71.21 -0.79 -24.72
N LEU A 895 -71.61 -0.93 -23.45
CA LEU A 895 -70.83 -1.60 -22.41
C LEU A 895 -71.02 -3.13 -22.46
N LEU A 896 -72.26 -3.60 -22.65
CA LEU A 896 -72.63 -5.02 -22.63
C LEU A 896 -72.91 -5.58 -24.04
N ASP A 897 -72.16 -5.14 -25.04
CA ASP A 897 -72.33 -5.60 -26.43
C ASP A 897 -72.09 -7.12 -26.59
N GLN A 898 -71.10 -7.64 -25.86
CA GLN A 898 -70.70 -9.06 -25.93
C GLN A 898 -71.58 -9.93 -25.04
N TRP A 899 -72.00 -11.08 -25.60
CA TRP A 899 -72.85 -12.06 -24.90
C TRP A 899 -72.27 -12.51 -23.55
N GLU A 900 -70.95 -12.69 -23.49
CA GLU A 900 -70.21 -13.16 -22.31
C GLU A 900 -70.32 -12.21 -21.10
N HIS A 901 -70.62 -10.93 -21.34
CA HIS A 901 -70.82 -9.92 -20.30
C HIS A 901 -72.30 -9.66 -20.05
N PHE A 902 -73.11 -9.76 -21.10
CA PHE A 902 -74.55 -9.56 -21.05
C PHE A 902 -75.28 -10.65 -20.24
N GLU A 903 -74.96 -11.93 -20.46
CA GLU A 903 -75.62 -13.05 -19.79
C GLU A 903 -75.47 -13.01 -18.25
N PRO A 904 -74.28 -12.80 -17.68
CA PRO A 904 -74.11 -12.64 -16.23
C PRO A 904 -74.83 -11.41 -15.65
N ALA A 905 -74.86 -10.29 -16.39
CA ALA A 905 -75.54 -9.07 -15.95
C ALA A 905 -77.05 -9.27 -15.84
N VAL A 906 -77.66 -9.90 -16.84
CA VAL A 906 -79.10 -10.22 -16.83
C VAL A 906 -79.43 -11.27 -15.78
N ALA A 907 -78.56 -12.27 -15.60
CA ALA A 907 -78.76 -13.30 -14.58
C ALA A 907 -78.70 -12.74 -13.14
N ALA A 908 -77.95 -11.66 -12.91
CA ALA A 908 -77.80 -11.01 -11.61
C ALA A 908 -78.89 -9.98 -11.28
N SER A 909 -79.75 -9.64 -12.24
CA SER A 909 -80.82 -8.65 -12.07
C SER A 909 -82.15 -9.30 -11.72
N ASP A 910 -82.82 -8.72 -10.74
CA ASP A 910 -84.16 -9.14 -10.32
C ASP A 910 -85.26 -8.42 -11.13
N LYS A 911 -84.94 -7.27 -11.73
CA LYS A 911 -85.90 -6.37 -12.39
C LYS A 911 -85.76 -6.28 -13.91
N PHE A 912 -84.78 -6.94 -14.52
CA PHE A 912 -84.50 -6.83 -15.95
C PHE A 912 -85.76 -7.02 -16.82
N GLY A 913 -86.60 -8.02 -16.50
CA GLY A 913 -87.84 -8.29 -17.23
C GLY A 913 -88.84 -7.12 -17.22
N GLU A 914 -88.83 -6.28 -16.18
CA GLU A 914 -89.77 -5.16 -16.02
C GLU A 914 -89.48 -4.00 -16.97
N PHE A 915 -88.20 -3.74 -17.26
CA PHE A 915 -87.79 -2.58 -18.07
C PHE A 915 -87.10 -2.92 -19.39
N ALA A 916 -86.77 -4.19 -19.66
CA ALA A 916 -86.15 -4.58 -20.91
C ALA A 916 -87.00 -4.15 -22.13
N ASP A 917 -86.32 -3.54 -23.10
CA ASP A 917 -86.83 -3.12 -24.40
C ASP A 917 -85.72 -3.26 -25.47
N THR A 918 -86.01 -2.84 -26.70
CA THR A 918 -85.06 -2.94 -27.84
C THR A 918 -83.87 -1.99 -27.73
N SER A 919 -83.90 -1.00 -26.85
CA SER A 919 -82.77 -0.11 -26.60
C SER A 919 -81.75 -0.72 -25.65
N ILE A 920 -82.15 -1.68 -24.81
CA ILE A 920 -81.30 -2.30 -23.78
C ILE A 920 -80.94 -3.75 -24.11
N LEU A 921 -81.89 -4.49 -24.71
CA LEU A 921 -81.70 -5.87 -25.14
C LEU A 921 -81.55 -5.91 -26.66
N PRO A 922 -80.32 -6.06 -27.19
CA PRO A 922 -80.13 -6.28 -28.61
C PRO A 922 -80.89 -7.52 -29.07
N THR A 923 -81.66 -7.39 -30.16
CA THR A 923 -82.53 -8.49 -30.63
C THR A 923 -81.75 -9.77 -30.97
N ARG A 924 -80.50 -9.64 -31.42
CA ARG A 924 -79.55 -10.77 -31.59
C ARG A 924 -79.35 -11.63 -30.35
N HIS A 925 -79.43 -11.04 -29.16
CA HIS A 925 -79.20 -11.72 -27.88
C HIS A 925 -80.46 -12.35 -27.31
N LEU A 926 -81.65 -11.98 -27.78
CA LEU A 926 -82.93 -12.46 -27.25
C LEU A 926 -83.07 -13.98 -27.32
N ALA A 927 -82.70 -14.60 -28.45
CA ALA A 927 -82.71 -16.06 -28.58
C ALA A 927 -81.75 -16.74 -27.59
N SER A 928 -80.57 -16.14 -27.36
CA SER A 928 -79.58 -16.62 -26.40
C SER A 928 -80.08 -16.47 -24.95
N VAL A 929 -80.77 -15.38 -24.61
CA VAL A 929 -81.40 -15.16 -23.29
C VAL A 929 -82.43 -16.23 -22.98
N LEU A 930 -83.31 -16.53 -23.95
CA LEU A 930 -84.34 -17.56 -23.77
C LEU A 930 -83.71 -18.95 -23.55
N ASN A 931 -82.63 -19.25 -24.26
CA ASN A 931 -81.93 -20.54 -24.17
C ASN A 931 -80.93 -20.64 -23.00
N SER A 932 -80.58 -19.54 -22.34
CA SER A 932 -79.64 -19.53 -21.21
C SER A 932 -80.15 -20.41 -20.06
N LYS A 933 -79.23 -21.14 -19.41
CA LYS A 933 -79.54 -21.94 -18.21
C LYS A 933 -79.39 -21.15 -16.91
N VAL A 934 -78.74 -20.00 -16.94
CA VAL A 934 -78.39 -19.21 -15.76
C VAL A 934 -79.43 -18.11 -15.52
N ILE A 935 -80.05 -17.59 -16.57
CA ILE A 935 -81.06 -16.53 -16.47
C ILE A 935 -82.37 -17.09 -15.87
N PRO A 936 -82.95 -16.44 -14.84
CA PRO A 936 -84.20 -16.87 -14.21
C PRO A 936 -85.37 -17.01 -15.19
N GLU A 937 -86.22 -18.02 -14.97
CA GLU A 937 -87.42 -18.25 -15.79
C GLU A 937 -88.44 -17.13 -15.67
N THR A 938 -88.49 -16.43 -14.53
CA THR A 938 -89.33 -15.23 -14.33
C THR A 938 -88.98 -14.12 -15.30
N THR A 939 -87.67 -13.85 -15.50
CA THR A 939 -87.18 -12.86 -16.45
C THR A 939 -87.51 -13.25 -17.89
N LYS A 940 -87.34 -14.53 -18.24
CA LYS A 940 -87.68 -15.04 -19.58
C LYS A 940 -89.17 -14.93 -19.88
N ALA A 941 -90.03 -15.29 -18.93
CA ALA A 941 -91.48 -15.14 -19.06
C ALA A 941 -91.87 -13.67 -19.31
N ALA A 942 -91.29 -12.72 -18.56
CA ALA A 942 -91.55 -11.29 -18.77
C ALA A 942 -91.09 -10.78 -20.16
N LEU A 943 -90.00 -11.31 -20.70
CA LEU A 943 -89.55 -10.99 -22.06
C LEU A 943 -90.47 -11.58 -23.13
N VAL A 944 -90.98 -12.80 -22.92
CA VAL A 944 -91.99 -13.41 -23.80
C VAL A 944 -93.26 -12.58 -23.80
N GLU A 945 -93.69 -12.05 -22.65
CA GLU A 945 -94.84 -11.14 -22.59
C GLU A 945 -94.64 -9.88 -23.46
N LYS A 946 -93.40 -9.39 -23.57
CA LYS A 946 -93.01 -8.23 -24.39
C LYS A 946 -92.52 -8.58 -25.80
N LEU A 947 -92.66 -9.83 -26.24
CA LEU A 947 -92.03 -10.33 -27.46
C LEU A 947 -92.38 -9.49 -28.71
N GLU A 948 -93.63 -9.01 -28.81
CA GLU A 948 -94.10 -8.21 -29.95
C GLU A 948 -93.23 -6.98 -30.21
N SER A 949 -92.88 -6.23 -29.15
CA SER A 949 -92.06 -5.02 -29.28
C SER A 949 -90.56 -5.32 -29.43
N LEU A 950 -90.10 -6.44 -28.87
CA LEU A 950 -88.70 -6.88 -28.92
C LEU A 950 -88.29 -7.46 -30.28
N VAL A 951 -89.25 -8.01 -31.02
CA VAL A 951 -89.03 -8.67 -32.32
C VAL A 951 -89.25 -7.70 -33.50
N THR A 952 -89.95 -6.58 -33.33
CA THR A 952 -90.16 -5.59 -34.41
C THR A 952 -88.88 -5.19 -35.17
N PRO A 953 -87.72 -4.95 -34.53
CA PRO A 953 -86.48 -4.60 -35.23
C PRO A 953 -85.63 -5.80 -35.67
N ALA A 954 -86.10 -7.04 -35.49
CA ALA A 954 -85.34 -8.25 -35.80
C ALA A 954 -85.10 -8.40 -37.31
N THR A 955 -83.93 -8.91 -37.67
CA THR A 955 -83.69 -9.45 -39.01
C THR A 955 -84.38 -10.80 -39.17
N ALA A 956 -84.64 -11.21 -40.42
CA ALA A 956 -85.23 -12.53 -40.73
C ALA A 956 -84.45 -13.70 -40.07
N GLY A 957 -83.11 -13.59 -40.01
CA GLY A 957 -82.26 -14.58 -39.34
C GLY A 957 -82.47 -14.61 -37.83
N GLU A 958 -82.51 -13.46 -37.17
CA GLU A 958 -82.74 -13.35 -35.72
C GLU A 958 -84.15 -13.84 -35.36
N ALA A 959 -85.18 -13.40 -36.08
CA ALA A 959 -86.55 -13.83 -35.89
C ALA A 959 -86.70 -15.36 -36.01
N THR A 960 -85.95 -15.98 -36.93
CA THR A 960 -85.88 -17.45 -37.06
C THR A 960 -85.31 -18.10 -35.81
N THR A 961 -84.16 -17.62 -35.31
CA THR A 961 -83.53 -18.18 -34.11
C THR A 961 -84.35 -17.98 -32.84
N ILE A 962 -85.08 -16.85 -32.74
CA ILE A 962 -86.00 -16.57 -31.63
C ILE A 962 -87.19 -17.54 -31.68
N ALA A 963 -87.78 -17.76 -32.87
CA ALA A 963 -88.87 -18.71 -33.05
C ALA A 963 -88.44 -20.14 -32.68
N ASP A 964 -87.23 -20.56 -33.07
CA ASP A 964 -86.67 -21.86 -32.70
C ASP A 964 -86.45 -21.99 -31.18
N ALA A 965 -85.96 -20.93 -30.52
CA ALA A 965 -85.76 -20.91 -29.06
C ALA A 965 -87.08 -21.05 -28.30
N LEU A 966 -88.12 -20.30 -28.68
CA LEU A 966 -89.46 -20.37 -28.09
C LEU A 966 -90.11 -21.73 -28.31
N ALA A 967 -89.95 -22.29 -29.52
CA ALA A 967 -90.46 -23.61 -29.84
C ALA A 967 -89.77 -24.71 -29.02
N ALA A 968 -88.45 -24.64 -28.85
CA ALA A 968 -87.68 -25.60 -28.06
C ALA A 968 -88.04 -25.56 -26.56
N ARG A 969 -88.39 -24.38 -26.05
CA ARG A 969 -88.85 -24.18 -24.66
C ARG A 969 -90.31 -24.56 -24.42
N HIS A 970 -91.06 -24.83 -25.49
CA HIS A 970 -92.51 -25.04 -25.43
C HIS A 970 -93.30 -23.86 -24.87
N ASP A 971 -92.83 -22.62 -25.10
CA ASP A 971 -93.49 -21.41 -24.63
C ASP A 971 -94.84 -21.22 -25.36
N ARG A 972 -95.89 -20.88 -24.60
CA ARG A 972 -97.22 -20.61 -25.17
C ARG A 972 -97.30 -19.18 -25.70
N LEU A 973 -97.63 -19.05 -26.97
CA LEU A 973 -97.70 -17.78 -27.69
C LEU A 973 -99.14 -17.58 -28.22
N ASP A 974 -99.64 -16.37 -28.06
CA ASP A 974 -100.89 -15.94 -28.69
C ASP A 974 -100.65 -15.52 -30.15
N LEU A 975 -101.76 -15.24 -30.84
CA LEU A 975 -101.77 -14.85 -32.25
C LEU A 975 -100.86 -13.65 -32.53
N ALA A 976 -100.90 -12.62 -31.69
CA ALA A 976 -100.14 -11.38 -31.89
C ALA A 976 -98.62 -11.60 -31.85
N ARG A 977 -98.12 -12.39 -30.89
CA ARG A 977 -96.69 -12.75 -30.80
C ARG A 977 -96.20 -13.59 -31.97
N LEU A 978 -97.01 -14.54 -32.42
CA LEU A 978 -96.71 -15.38 -33.59
C LEU A 978 -96.74 -14.57 -34.89
N GLN A 979 -97.67 -13.62 -35.02
CA GLN A 979 -97.72 -12.67 -36.13
C GLN A 979 -96.47 -11.79 -36.16
N ALA A 980 -96.04 -11.27 -35.01
CA ALA A 980 -94.82 -10.47 -34.91
C ALA A 980 -93.56 -11.23 -35.40
N LEU A 981 -93.43 -12.52 -35.08
CA LEU A 981 -92.33 -13.37 -35.60
C LEU A 981 -92.42 -13.55 -37.13
N ASN A 982 -93.62 -13.71 -37.67
CA ASN A 982 -93.84 -13.85 -39.11
C ASN A 982 -93.55 -12.53 -39.86
N GLU A 983 -94.01 -11.39 -39.32
CA GLU A 983 -93.77 -10.06 -39.88
C GLU A 983 -92.28 -9.67 -39.86
N ALA A 984 -91.55 -10.09 -38.83
CA ALA A 984 -90.10 -9.94 -38.76
C ALA A 984 -89.32 -10.87 -39.71
N GLY A 985 -90.01 -11.75 -40.45
CA GLY A 985 -89.43 -12.59 -41.49
C GLY A 985 -88.80 -13.89 -40.99
N ALA A 986 -89.27 -14.44 -39.87
CA ALA A 986 -88.83 -15.77 -39.40
C ALA A 986 -89.04 -16.84 -40.48
N SER A 987 -88.10 -17.79 -40.57
CA SER A 987 -88.16 -18.84 -41.58
C SER A 987 -89.41 -19.69 -41.41
N THR A 988 -89.99 -20.09 -42.54
CA THR A 988 -91.21 -20.87 -42.56
C THR A 988 -91.10 -22.18 -41.76
N PRO A 989 -90.00 -22.96 -41.83
CA PRO A 989 -89.84 -24.14 -40.97
C PRO A 989 -89.89 -23.84 -39.46
N SER A 990 -89.24 -22.77 -39.01
CA SER A 990 -89.21 -22.38 -37.59
C SER A 990 -90.56 -21.87 -37.11
N LEU A 991 -91.29 -21.11 -37.93
CA LEU A 991 -92.67 -20.69 -37.66
C LEU A 991 -93.62 -21.89 -37.57
N VAL A 992 -93.51 -22.85 -38.49
CA VAL A 992 -94.30 -24.09 -38.45
C VAL A 992 -94.02 -24.85 -37.16
N ARG A 993 -92.76 -24.94 -36.73
CA ARG A 993 -92.41 -25.57 -35.46
C ARG A 993 -92.99 -24.83 -34.25
N ALA A 994 -92.92 -23.50 -34.23
CA ALA A 994 -93.53 -22.67 -33.18
C ALA A 994 -95.06 -22.85 -33.12
N LEU A 995 -95.73 -22.96 -34.28
CA LEU A 995 -97.17 -23.25 -34.40
C LEU A 995 -97.53 -24.65 -33.90
N VAL A 996 -96.73 -25.67 -34.26
CA VAL A 996 -96.93 -27.05 -33.82
C VAL A 996 -96.83 -27.18 -32.30
N VAL A 997 -95.89 -26.47 -31.69
CA VAL A 997 -95.69 -26.42 -30.25
C VAL A 997 -96.91 -25.86 -29.51
N GLN A 998 -97.65 -24.93 -30.10
CA GLN A 998 -98.88 -24.41 -29.48
C GLN A 998 -99.98 -25.47 -29.34
N GLY A 999 -100.01 -26.46 -30.25
CA GLY A 999 -101.02 -27.50 -30.28
C GLY A 999 -102.44 -26.93 -30.16
N ASP A 1000 -103.30 -27.55 -29.35
CA ASP A 1000 -104.67 -27.09 -29.09
C ASP A 1000 -104.77 -25.74 -28.35
N GLY A 1001 -103.65 -25.18 -27.89
CA GLY A 1001 -103.59 -23.87 -27.23
C GLY A 1001 -103.83 -22.68 -28.18
N LEU A 1002 -103.58 -22.85 -29.48
CA LEU A 1002 -103.90 -21.85 -30.51
C LEU A 1002 -105.22 -22.22 -31.19
N PRO A 1003 -106.28 -21.38 -31.09
CA PRO A 1003 -107.56 -21.59 -31.75
C PRO A 1003 -107.40 -21.85 -33.26
N LEU A 1004 -108.31 -22.65 -33.81
CA LEU A 1004 -108.32 -22.99 -35.24
C LEU A 1004 -108.48 -21.74 -36.13
N GLU A 1005 -109.19 -20.72 -35.66
CA GLU A 1005 -109.35 -19.44 -36.35
C GLU A 1005 -108.02 -18.68 -36.41
N ASP A 1006 -107.36 -18.50 -35.27
CA ASP A 1006 -106.06 -17.83 -35.15
C ASP A 1006 -104.95 -18.56 -35.94
N LEU A 1007 -104.92 -19.90 -35.90
CA LEU A 1007 -104.01 -20.72 -36.70
C LEU A 1007 -104.21 -20.46 -38.20
N ARG A 1008 -105.47 -20.41 -38.64
CA ARG A 1008 -105.80 -20.14 -40.04
C ARG A 1008 -105.43 -18.72 -40.44
N GLU A 1009 -105.64 -17.74 -39.58
CA GLU A 1009 -105.23 -16.36 -39.80
C GLU A 1009 -103.71 -16.24 -39.99
N LEU A 1010 -102.92 -16.88 -39.14
CA LEU A 1010 -101.45 -16.93 -39.28
C LEU A 1010 -100.99 -17.59 -40.58
N LEU A 1011 -101.56 -18.74 -40.93
CA LEU A 1011 -101.23 -19.45 -42.16
C LEU A 1011 -101.60 -18.65 -43.41
N LEU A 1012 -102.65 -17.81 -43.36
CA LEU A 1012 -102.95 -16.84 -44.42
C LEU A 1012 -101.84 -15.80 -44.56
N LEU A 1013 -101.33 -15.29 -43.45
CA LEU A 1013 -100.24 -14.30 -43.42
C LEU A 1013 -98.89 -14.87 -43.86
N MET A 1014 -98.64 -16.17 -43.66
CA MET A 1014 -97.43 -16.86 -44.15
C MET A 1014 -97.36 -16.99 -45.69
N GLY A 1015 -98.48 -16.80 -46.39
CA GLY A 1015 -98.52 -16.77 -47.86
C GLY A 1015 -98.32 -18.14 -48.54
N GLY A 1016 -98.30 -18.14 -49.88
CA GLY A 1016 -98.02 -19.34 -50.68
C GLY A 1016 -98.99 -20.51 -50.43
N ASP A 1017 -98.42 -21.72 -50.30
CA ASP A 1017 -99.20 -22.95 -50.06
C ASP A 1017 -99.82 -22.98 -48.64
N TYR A 1018 -99.26 -22.24 -47.67
CA TYR A 1018 -99.83 -22.07 -46.33
C TYR A 1018 -101.14 -21.26 -46.36
N ALA A 1019 -101.17 -20.17 -47.12
CA ALA A 1019 -102.39 -19.39 -47.30
C ALA A 1019 -103.48 -20.19 -48.03
N ARG A 1020 -103.08 -21.00 -49.02
CA ARG A 1020 -104.00 -21.88 -49.77
C ARG A 1020 -104.57 -23.00 -48.89
N VAL A 1021 -103.76 -23.58 -48.00
CA VAL A 1021 -104.24 -24.62 -47.05
C VAL A 1021 -105.16 -24.05 -45.98
N SER A 1022 -104.96 -22.79 -45.57
CA SER A 1022 -105.83 -22.12 -44.61
C SER A 1022 -107.17 -21.65 -45.21
N ALA A 1023 -107.14 -21.09 -46.43
CA ALA A 1023 -108.34 -20.58 -47.10
C ALA A 1023 -109.30 -21.70 -47.49
N GLY A 1024 -108.77 -22.86 -47.90
CA GLY A 1024 -109.53 -23.95 -48.50
C GLY A 1024 -110.14 -23.55 -49.85
N HIS A 1025 -110.01 -24.40 -50.87
CA HIS A 1025 -110.58 -24.14 -52.20
C HIS A 1025 -111.07 -25.44 -52.82
N ARG A 1026 -112.06 -25.35 -53.71
CA ARG A 1026 -112.54 -26.51 -54.47
C ARG A 1026 -111.49 -26.92 -55.51
N GLY A 1027 -110.87 -28.09 -55.31
CA GLY A 1027 -110.07 -28.78 -56.33
C GLY A 1027 -108.60 -28.38 -56.45
N GLY A 1028 -108.01 -27.76 -55.42
CA GLY A 1028 -106.58 -27.46 -55.38
C GLY A 1028 -105.79 -28.47 -54.52
N THR A 1029 -104.54 -28.76 -54.91
CA THR A 1029 -103.58 -29.47 -54.05
C THR A 1029 -102.46 -28.50 -53.67
N VAL A 1030 -102.02 -28.57 -52.41
CA VAL A 1030 -100.87 -27.84 -51.86
C VAL A 1030 -99.80 -28.84 -51.43
N ARG A 1031 -98.54 -28.42 -51.45
CA ARG A 1031 -97.39 -29.28 -51.17
C ARG A 1031 -96.55 -28.70 -50.05
N PHE A 1032 -96.20 -29.54 -49.09
CA PHE A 1032 -95.32 -29.20 -47.98
C PHE A 1032 -94.15 -30.19 -47.90
N THR A 1033 -93.09 -29.77 -47.22
CA THR A 1033 -91.96 -30.66 -46.90
C THR A 1033 -92.46 -31.85 -46.08
N PRO A 1034 -92.04 -33.10 -46.38
CA PRO A 1034 -92.47 -34.29 -45.65
C PRO A 1034 -91.72 -34.42 -44.34
N ASP A 1035 -92.02 -33.53 -43.40
CA ASP A 1035 -91.52 -33.58 -42.03
C ASP A 1035 -92.67 -33.65 -41.03
N ARG A 1036 -92.33 -34.08 -39.81
CA ARG A 1036 -93.28 -34.30 -38.73
C ARG A 1036 -94.00 -33.01 -38.31
N ASP A 1037 -93.36 -31.85 -38.41
CA ASP A 1037 -93.95 -30.57 -38.01
C ASP A 1037 -95.11 -30.22 -38.98
N HIS A 1038 -94.91 -30.40 -40.28
CA HIS A 1038 -95.97 -30.21 -41.29
C HIS A 1038 -97.08 -31.26 -41.21
N GLU A 1039 -96.79 -32.52 -40.88
CA GLU A 1039 -97.82 -33.54 -40.62
C GLU A 1039 -98.73 -33.13 -39.46
N ILE A 1040 -98.14 -32.67 -38.35
CA ILE A 1040 -98.90 -32.22 -37.18
C ILE A 1040 -99.72 -30.97 -37.52
N LEU A 1041 -99.11 -30.00 -38.19
CA LEU A 1041 -99.80 -28.78 -38.63
C LEU A 1041 -101.01 -29.09 -39.53
N LEU A 1042 -100.83 -29.96 -40.52
CA LEU A 1042 -101.90 -30.37 -41.45
C LEU A 1042 -102.96 -31.20 -40.73
N SER A 1043 -102.60 -32.08 -39.80
CA SER A 1043 -103.60 -32.87 -39.06
C SER A 1043 -104.59 -31.99 -38.27
N ARG A 1044 -104.18 -30.80 -37.81
CA ARG A 1044 -105.09 -29.84 -37.14
C ARG A 1044 -106.12 -29.23 -38.10
N LEU A 1045 -105.80 -29.14 -39.39
CA LEU A 1045 -106.68 -28.62 -40.45
C LEU A 1045 -107.44 -29.71 -41.21
N GLU A 1046 -107.09 -30.98 -40.96
CA GLU A 1046 -107.77 -32.14 -41.51
C GLU A 1046 -109.21 -32.17 -41.02
N GLY A 1047 -110.16 -32.29 -41.94
CA GLY A 1047 -111.56 -32.19 -41.54
C GLY A 1047 -112.08 -30.74 -41.44
N VAL A 1048 -111.26 -29.73 -41.77
CA VAL A 1048 -111.71 -28.33 -41.90
C VAL A 1048 -111.46 -27.85 -43.33
N THR A 1049 -110.20 -27.69 -43.72
CA THR A 1049 -109.80 -27.09 -45.01
C THR A 1049 -109.22 -28.09 -46.01
N HIS A 1050 -108.90 -29.32 -45.59
CA HIS A 1050 -108.54 -30.43 -46.48
C HIS A 1050 -109.07 -31.78 -45.96
N GLY A 1051 -109.07 -32.79 -46.84
CA GLY A 1051 -109.59 -34.14 -46.56
C GLY A 1051 -108.55 -35.14 -46.03
N GLY A 1052 -107.40 -34.66 -45.55
CA GLY A 1052 -106.22 -35.45 -45.19
C GLY A 1052 -105.00 -35.10 -46.05
N ALA A 1053 -103.80 -35.34 -45.52
CA ALA A 1053 -102.51 -35.14 -46.20
C ALA A 1053 -101.82 -36.49 -46.40
N LYS A 1054 -101.17 -36.70 -47.55
CA LYS A 1054 -100.44 -37.94 -47.84
C LYS A 1054 -99.07 -37.63 -48.44
N GLU A 1055 -98.08 -38.43 -48.12
CA GLU A 1055 -96.75 -38.34 -48.72
C GLU A 1055 -96.80 -38.89 -50.16
N VAL A 1056 -96.43 -38.05 -51.12
CA VAL A 1056 -96.45 -38.36 -52.56
C VAL A 1056 -95.07 -38.02 -53.15
N SER A 1057 -94.43 -39.01 -53.78
CA SER A 1057 -93.15 -38.82 -54.49
C SER A 1057 -93.41 -38.58 -55.97
N THR A 1058 -92.96 -37.44 -56.48
CA THR A 1058 -93.12 -37.07 -57.90
C THR A 1058 -91.77 -36.87 -58.56
N LYS A 1059 -91.65 -37.22 -59.85
CA LYS A 1059 -90.41 -37.06 -60.63
C LYS A 1059 -89.92 -35.61 -60.72
N THR A 1060 -90.82 -34.63 -60.58
CA THR A 1060 -90.52 -33.20 -60.82
C THR A 1060 -90.18 -32.43 -59.55
N TYR A 1061 -90.69 -32.86 -58.38
CA TYR A 1061 -90.59 -32.08 -57.13
C TYR A 1061 -90.06 -32.88 -55.94
N GLY A 1062 -89.65 -34.15 -56.13
CA GLY A 1062 -89.26 -35.03 -55.03
C GLY A 1062 -90.45 -35.47 -54.17
N THR A 1063 -90.15 -35.95 -52.97
CA THR A 1063 -91.13 -36.40 -51.99
C THR A 1063 -91.70 -35.20 -51.21
N ASN A 1064 -93.03 -35.04 -51.21
CA ASN A 1064 -93.74 -33.95 -50.53
C ASN A 1064 -95.02 -34.47 -49.84
N LEU A 1065 -95.47 -33.80 -48.79
CA LEU A 1065 -96.81 -33.97 -48.23
C LEU A 1065 -97.81 -33.21 -49.12
N GLU A 1066 -98.68 -33.94 -49.81
CA GLU A 1066 -99.76 -33.37 -50.61
C GLU A 1066 -101.07 -33.36 -49.80
N ALA A 1067 -101.63 -32.17 -49.59
CA ALA A 1067 -102.95 -32.00 -48.99
C ALA A 1067 -103.96 -31.53 -50.04
N THR A 1068 -105.05 -32.27 -50.20
CA THR A 1068 -106.12 -31.95 -51.15
C THR A 1068 -107.15 -31.03 -50.51
N LEU A 1069 -107.19 -29.78 -50.97
CA LEU A 1069 -108.04 -28.73 -50.42
C LEU A 1069 -109.53 -29.03 -50.62
N ARG A 1070 -110.32 -28.65 -49.63
CA ARG A 1070 -111.78 -28.63 -49.69
C ARG A 1070 -112.28 -27.27 -49.22
N GLN A 1071 -113.55 -26.95 -49.49
CA GLN A 1071 -114.12 -25.72 -48.94
C GLN A 1071 -114.19 -25.83 -47.41
N PRO A 1072 -113.82 -24.77 -46.67
CA PRO A 1072 -113.92 -24.78 -45.21
C PRO A 1072 -115.35 -25.08 -44.78
N THR A 1073 -115.52 -26.08 -43.93
CA THR A 1073 -116.76 -26.26 -43.17
C THR A 1073 -116.74 -25.24 -42.03
N ALA A 1074 -117.80 -24.45 -41.90
CA ALA A 1074 -117.96 -23.42 -40.87
C ALA A 1074 -117.81 -24.00 -39.46
#